data_AF-A0A667WP41-F1
#
_entry.id   AF-A0A667WP41-F1
#
_cell.length_a   1.000
_cell.length_b   1.000
_cell.length_c   1.000
_cell.angle_alpha   90.00
_cell.angle_beta   90.00
_cell.angle_gamma   90.00
#
_symmetry.space_group_name_H-M   'P 1'
#
loop_
_entity.id
_entity.type
_entity.pdbx_description
1 polymer ?
#
loop_
_entity_poly.entity_id
_entity_poly.type
_entity_poly.pdbx_seq_one_letter_code
_entity_poly.pdbx_strand_id
1 'polypeptide(L)'
;LAMEGNLQKTTQLARELTRILNSYNKHSIQLKKNLKETDIFFREIKQNYSNACASAISSDAASLEAGQLSCISFPSHEEEFLRNTVGAAPYILVLGQDCAARYQLLNCLLGERLLPLGPEAGEACEGVQGIVCKRRKLCFTHGRQTRLSLALPGQYELVHQLAANCGRWDTVPREDLEIHEECEDPAHRLAELEITLHHPLLQEVKIMVVPCPSVQPIEEALDDCTRNVIPIILYALNQDSLSTEQVAELRKVRQMLSFPICFIRIPATMPEASPEPGRRAEREKEKEKEKEKEREKSTLHKQLLSLGFLSGTVGNCPCGAPAQTPSPGSKPQNMLVEALERLHRPLVPFVRQVLHYQQVDAANLLNGIHCRCLDLFINQAFDMQRDLQITPRRLEYTREKEVELFASLMAIANRKQEEMKEMIVETLSSMKEQLLEDAANLEFTDIIVTTNGEPVTSKEIKSCIHQIQELIVVRLNQAVANKLISSVDYLRESFVGTLERCLSSLEKSNMDFSVHNVTSNHLKQILNAAYHVEVTFHSGSSVTRLVWEQIKQIIQRITFVNPPAITPEWKRKVAQDAIESLSAAKLARSICSQFRTRLNSSHDAFAASLRQLEEGHTGRLERTEDLWLRVRKDHAPRLARLSLESRSLRDVLLHGKPKLGRELGRGQYGVVYLCDSWGGRYPCALKSVVPPDDKHWNDLALEFHYTRSLPKHERLVDLHGSVIDHTYGGGSSIAVLLIMERLHRDLYTGLKAGLSLRERLQIALDVVEGIRFLHSQGLLHRDIKLKNVLLDKQNRAKITDLGFCKPEAMMSGSIVGTPIHMAPELFTGKYDNSVDVYAFGILFWYLCTGSVKLPEAFEKCSSKDQLWNNVKKGARPERLPSFDEECWQLMEACWNGDPSQRPLLGIVEPSLQSIMVRLCNCSSDQKSSSLEDSN
;
A
#
# COMPACT_ATOMS: atom_id res chain seq x y z
N LEU A 1 60.76 16.47 10.35
CA LEU A 1 59.66 17.48 10.39
C LEU A 1 58.77 17.48 9.14
N ALA A 2 59.21 17.89 7.94
CA ALA A 2 58.33 17.91 6.75
C ALA A 2 57.96 16.52 6.20
N MET A 3 58.89 15.56 6.19
CA MET A 3 58.60 14.16 5.83
C MET A 3 57.72 13.44 6.87
N GLU A 4 57.93 13.68 8.17
CA GLU A 4 57.08 13.13 9.24
C GLU A 4 55.63 13.66 9.14
N GLY A 5 55.45 14.93 8.77
CA GLY A 5 54.12 15.51 8.56
C GLY A 5 53.36 14.94 7.35
N ASN A 6 54.06 14.52 6.29
CA ASN A 6 53.44 13.85 5.14
C ASN A 6 53.14 12.37 5.42
N LEU A 7 54.01 11.66 6.15
CA LEU A 7 53.78 10.27 6.58
C LEU A 7 52.62 10.16 7.59
N GLN A 8 52.45 11.14 8.48
CA GLN A 8 51.30 11.22 9.40
C GLN A 8 49.97 11.43 8.67
N LYS A 9 49.96 12.18 7.57
CA LYS A 9 48.74 12.44 6.77
C LYS A 9 48.35 11.24 5.89
N THR A 10 49.30 10.52 5.32
CA THR A 10 49.03 9.28 4.55
C THR A 10 48.56 8.14 5.45
N THR A 11 49.16 7.97 6.64
CA THR A 11 48.65 7.02 7.65
C THR A 11 47.27 7.41 8.19
N GLN A 12 46.91 8.70 8.21
CA GLN A 12 45.55 9.14 8.54
C GLN A 12 44.54 8.74 7.45
N LEU A 13 44.87 8.88 6.16
CA LEU A 13 44.01 8.47 5.05
C LEU A 13 43.66 6.98 5.13
N ALA A 14 44.67 6.11 5.27
CA ALA A 14 44.47 4.67 5.39
C ALA A 14 43.53 4.32 6.56
N ARG A 15 43.74 4.91 7.74
CA ARG A 15 42.89 4.68 8.92
C ARG A 15 41.44 5.11 8.71
N GLU A 16 41.20 6.25 8.06
CA GLU A 16 39.85 6.74 7.78
C GLU A 16 39.13 5.88 6.73
N LEU A 17 39.84 5.44 5.69
CA LEU A 17 39.32 4.50 4.70
C LEU A 17 38.96 3.16 5.35
N THR A 18 39.85 2.60 6.19
CA THR A 18 39.57 1.38 6.98
C THR A 18 38.28 1.54 7.80
N ARG A 19 38.08 2.68 8.47
CA ARG A 19 36.86 2.93 9.26
C ARG A 19 35.60 2.94 8.39
N ILE A 20 35.63 3.55 7.21
CA ILE A 20 34.50 3.58 6.28
C ILE A 20 34.18 2.18 5.77
N LEU A 21 35.20 1.45 5.32
CA LEU A 21 35.04 0.11 4.75
C LEU A 21 34.55 -0.90 5.80
N ASN A 22 35.07 -0.83 7.03
CA ASN A 22 34.57 -1.62 8.15
C ASN A 22 33.09 -1.32 8.45
N SER A 23 32.71 -0.03 8.46
CA SER A 23 31.31 0.36 8.62
C SER A 23 30.42 -0.15 7.48
N TYR A 24 30.92 -0.14 6.24
CA TYR A 24 30.23 -0.75 5.10
C TYR A 24 30.04 -2.25 5.32
N ASN A 25 31.11 -2.98 5.67
CA ASN A 25 31.06 -4.43 5.89
C ASN A 25 30.07 -4.81 6.98
N LYS A 26 29.99 -4.03 8.07
CA LYS A 26 29.00 -4.23 9.14
C LYS A 26 27.55 -4.15 8.64
N HIS A 27 27.20 -3.11 7.87
CA HIS A 27 25.84 -2.98 7.32
C HIS A 27 25.56 -4.03 6.22
N SER A 28 26.59 -4.42 5.46
CA SER A 28 26.51 -5.47 4.44
C SER A 28 26.14 -6.83 5.04
N ILE A 29 26.66 -7.17 6.22
CA ILE A 29 26.27 -8.38 6.97
C ILE A 29 24.77 -8.34 7.32
N GLN A 30 24.26 -7.19 7.77
CA GLN A 30 22.84 -7.06 8.09
C GLN A 30 21.95 -7.15 6.84
N LEU A 31 22.35 -6.53 5.73
CA LEU A 31 21.64 -6.66 4.45
C LEU A 31 21.60 -8.12 3.98
N LYS A 32 22.74 -8.84 4.03
CA LYS A 32 22.81 -10.28 3.72
C LYS A 32 21.86 -11.10 4.57
N LYS A 33 21.83 -10.83 5.88
CA LYS A 33 20.93 -11.51 6.81
C LYS A 33 19.47 -11.27 6.42
N ASN A 34 19.08 -10.02 6.22
CA ASN A 34 17.71 -9.68 5.85
C ASN A 34 17.31 -10.35 4.53
N LEU A 35 18.14 -10.25 3.48
CA LEU A 35 17.87 -10.87 2.18
C LEU A 35 17.70 -12.39 2.30
N LYS A 36 18.58 -13.06 3.06
CA LYS A 36 18.49 -14.51 3.31
C LYS A 36 17.17 -14.88 3.99
N GLU A 37 16.76 -14.15 5.01
CA GLU A 37 15.48 -14.39 5.70
C GLU A 37 14.27 -14.12 4.79
N THR A 38 14.36 -13.13 3.91
CA THR A 38 13.36 -12.86 2.87
C THR A 38 13.23 -14.02 1.89
N ASP A 39 14.36 -14.58 1.41
CA ASP A 39 14.37 -15.73 0.50
C ASP A 39 13.75 -16.97 1.15
N ILE A 40 14.07 -17.21 2.44
CA ILE A 40 13.49 -18.29 3.23
C ILE A 40 11.97 -18.09 3.35
N PHE A 41 11.53 -16.88 3.70
CA PHE A 41 10.11 -16.54 3.83
C PHE A 41 9.32 -16.81 2.54
N PHE A 42 9.82 -16.36 1.39
CA PHE A 42 9.14 -16.59 0.11
C PHE A 42 9.12 -18.07 -0.29
N ARG A 43 10.16 -18.83 0.03
CA ARG A 43 10.19 -20.28 -0.22
C ARG A 43 9.14 -21.01 0.61
N GLU A 44 9.03 -20.67 1.90
CA GLU A 44 8.05 -21.27 2.82
C GLU A 44 6.61 -20.96 2.40
N ILE A 45 6.30 -19.70 2.02
CA ILE A 45 4.96 -19.34 1.54
C ILE A 45 4.57 -20.15 0.31
N LYS A 46 5.48 -20.27 -0.67
CA LYS A 46 5.23 -21.05 -1.89
C LYS A 46 4.94 -22.52 -1.56
N GLN A 47 5.71 -23.11 -0.65
CA GLN A 47 5.54 -24.50 -0.23
C GLN A 47 4.23 -24.73 0.53
N ASN A 48 3.90 -23.87 1.50
CA ASN A 48 2.68 -23.96 2.29
C ASN A 48 1.43 -23.85 1.41
N TYR A 49 1.47 -22.97 0.40
CA TYR A 49 0.36 -22.80 -0.52
C TYR A 49 0.19 -23.99 -1.47
N SER A 50 1.26 -24.52 -2.05
CA SER A 50 1.19 -25.74 -2.88
C SER A 50 0.57 -26.92 -2.11
N ASN A 51 0.90 -27.06 -0.82
CA ASN A 51 0.31 -28.08 0.05
C ASN A 51 -1.19 -27.82 0.34
N ALA A 52 -1.58 -26.56 0.54
CA ALA A 52 -2.98 -26.19 0.77
C ALA A 52 -3.86 -26.44 -0.48
N CYS A 53 -3.40 -26.05 -1.68
CA CYS A 53 -4.13 -26.31 -2.92
C CYS A 53 -4.23 -27.80 -3.26
N ALA A 54 -3.20 -28.60 -2.97
CA ALA A 54 -3.25 -30.05 -3.16
C ALA A 54 -4.32 -30.74 -2.27
N SER A 55 -4.70 -30.12 -1.16
CA SER A 55 -5.75 -30.62 -0.26
C SER A 55 -7.18 -30.18 -0.63
N ALA A 56 -7.33 -29.19 -1.50
CA ALA A 56 -8.61 -28.60 -1.91
C ALA A 56 -8.95 -28.98 -3.36
N ILE A 57 -9.46 -30.19 -3.58
CA ILE A 57 -9.79 -30.69 -4.93
C ILE A 57 -11.19 -30.22 -5.37
N SER A 58 -11.25 -29.27 -6.31
CA SER A 58 -12.19 -29.24 -7.45
C SER A 58 -11.57 -28.42 -8.59
N SER A 59 -11.60 -28.94 -9.83
CA SER A 59 -10.69 -28.57 -10.93
C SER A 59 -10.81 -27.16 -11.49
N ASP A 60 -11.92 -26.45 -11.23
CA ASP A 60 -12.16 -25.12 -11.83
C ASP A 60 -11.71 -23.94 -10.94
N ALA A 61 -11.44 -24.16 -9.65
CA ALA A 61 -10.99 -23.10 -8.73
C ALA A 61 -9.47 -22.86 -8.76
N ALA A 62 -8.69 -23.86 -9.14
CA ALA A 62 -7.22 -23.84 -9.08
C ALA A 62 -6.57 -22.82 -10.04
N SER A 63 -7.23 -22.49 -11.17
CA SER A 63 -6.70 -21.55 -12.18
C SER A 63 -6.86 -20.08 -11.78
N LEU A 64 -7.89 -19.75 -11.00
CA LEU A 64 -8.17 -18.40 -10.49
C LEU A 64 -7.35 -18.08 -9.23
N GLU A 65 -7.12 -19.06 -8.36
CA GLU A 65 -6.37 -18.88 -7.11
C GLU A 65 -4.85 -18.80 -7.33
N ALA A 66 -4.30 -19.52 -8.33
CA ALA A 66 -2.88 -19.46 -8.69
C ALA A 66 -2.41 -18.05 -9.14
N GLY A 67 -3.32 -17.22 -9.65
CA GLY A 67 -3.03 -15.83 -10.05
C GLY A 67 -2.76 -14.90 -8.88
N GLN A 68 -3.41 -15.10 -7.73
CA GLN A 68 -3.37 -14.18 -6.59
C GLN A 68 -2.07 -14.23 -5.78
N LEU A 69 -1.26 -15.27 -5.90
CA LEU A 69 0.04 -15.41 -5.19
C LEU A 69 1.26 -15.29 -6.10
N SER A 70 1.07 -15.22 -7.42
CA SER A 70 2.13 -14.84 -8.36
C SER A 70 2.74 -13.47 -8.03
N CYS A 71 2.00 -12.61 -7.31
CA CYS A 71 2.43 -11.29 -6.85
C CYS A 71 3.33 -11.30 -5.60
N ILE A 72 3.44 -12.42 -4.86
CA ILE A 72 4.31 -12.55 -3.66
C ILE A 72 5.64 -13.21 -4.04
N SER A 73 6.38 -12.55 -4.93
CA SER A 73 7.71 -12.99 -5.34
C SER A 73 8.57 -11.80 -5.74
N PHE A 74 9.90 -12.00 -5.77
CA PHE A 74 10.79 -11.01 -6.37
C PHE A 74 10.54 -10.92 -7.87
N PRO A 75 10.37 -9.71 -8.43
CA PRO A 75 10.61 -9.51 -9.86
C PRO A 75 12.04 -9.92 -10.20
N SER A 76 12.25 -10.70 -11.27
CA SER A 76 13.55 -11.32 -11.56
C SER A 76 14.73 -10.34 -11.64
N HIS A 77 14.50 -9.13 -12.14
CA HIS A 77 15.52 -8.08 -12.22
C HIS A 77 15.90 -7.49 -10.85
N GLU A 78 14.94 -7.38 -9.92
CA GLU A 78 15.19 -6.90 -8.56
C GLU A 78 15.98 -7.96 -7.76
N GLU A 79 15.65 -9.24 -7.95
CA GLU A 79 16.37 -10.36 -7.33
C GLU A 79 17.83 -10.42 -7.79
N GLU A 80 18.07 -10.31 -9.10
CA GLU A 80 19.42 -10.31 -9.67
C GLU A 80 20.24 -9.13 -9.15
N PHE A 81 19.66 -7.93 -9.11
CA PHE A 81 20.31 -6.75 -8.56
C PHE A 81 20.68 -6.94 -7.07
N LEU A 82 19.74 -7.42 -6.25
CA LEU A 82 20.01 -7.67 -4.83
C LEU A 82 21.08 -8.73 -4.64
N ARG A 83 21.06 -9.81 -5.42
CA ARG A 83 22.07 -10.88 -5.38
C ARG A 83 23.47 -10.37 -5.72
N ASN A 84 23.58 -9.50 -6.72
CA ASN A 84 24.86 -8.94 -7.16
C ASN A 84 25.38 -7.83 -6.24
N THR A 85 24.49 -7.09 -5.57
CA THR A 85 24.85 -5.91 -4.75
C THR A 85 24.97 -6.25 -3.27
N VAL A 86 24.03 -7.03 -2.73
CA VAL A 86 24.00 -7.40 -1.31
C VAL A 86 25.14 -8.37 -1.05
N GLY A 87 26.19 -7.82 -0.46
CA GLY A 87 27.35 -8.61 -0.09
C GLY A 87 28.51 -8.61 -1.02
N ALA A 88 28.42 -7.80 -2.08
CA ALA A 88 29.56 -7.45 -2.90
C ALA A 88 30.68 -6.89 -2.03
N ALA A 89 31.91 -7.36 -2.28
CA ALA A 89 33.09 -6.87 -1.60
C ALA A 89 33.54 -5.54 -2.22
N PRO A 90 33.95 -4.55 -1.42
CA PRO A 90 34.58 -3.36 -1.98
C PRO A 90 35.91 -3.76 -2.64
N TYR A 91 36.23 -3.12 -3.75
CA TYR A 91 37.47 -3.35 -4.50
C TYR A 91 37.97 -2.03 -5.06
N ILE A 92 39.18 -1.60 -4.67
CA ILE A 92 39.78 -0.38 -5.22
C ILE A 92 40.48 -0.73 -6.53
N LEU A 93 40.11 -0.04 -7.60
CA LEU A 93 40.73 -0.16 -8.92
C LEU A 93 41.62 1.05 -9.14
N VAL A 94 42.92 0.82 -9.33
CA VAL A 94 43.93 1.86 -9.60
C VAL A 94 44.27 1.82 -11.09
N LEU A 95 43.69 2.77 -11.82
CA LEU A 95 43.99 3.07 -13.22
C LEU A 95 44.84 4.34 -13.29
N GLY A 96 45.34 4.66 -14.49
CA GLY A 96 46.06 5.91 -14.72
C GLY A 96 46.78 5.94 -16.05
N GLN A 97 47.37 7.10 -16.36
CA GLN A 97 48.02 7.35 -17.65
C GLN A 97 49.23 6.45 -17.90
N ASP A 98 50.00 6.13 -16.85
CA ASP A 98 51.11 5.19 -16.91
C ASP A 98 51.30 4.42 -15.58
N CYS A 99 52.25 3.49 -15.56
CA CYS A 99 52.56 2.68 -14.39
C CYS A 99 53.13 3.50 -13.22
N ALA A 100 53.93 4.53 -13.49
CA ALA A 100 54.55 5.34 -12.44
C ALA A 100 53.48 6.11 -11.64
N ALA A 101 52.51 6.72 -12.33
CA ALA A 101 51.39 7.41 -11.71
C ALA A 101 50.52 6.45 -10.88
N ARG A 102 50.26 5.23 -11.39
CA ARG A 102 49.50 4.19 -10.67
C ARG A 102 50.24 3.74 -9.39
N TYR A 103 51.54 3.50 -9.48
CA TYR A 103 52.36 3.05 -8.36
C TYR A 103 52.48 4.12 -7.28
N GLN A 104 52.66 5.38 -7.68
CA GLN A 104 52.71 6.50 -6.74
C GLN A 104 51.38 6.66 -6.01
N LEU A 105 50.25 6.56 -6.72
CA LEU A 105 48.93 6.60 -6.10
C LEU A 105 48.75 5.45 -5.09
N LEU A 106 49.12 4.22 -5.47
CA LEU A 106 49.02 3.07 -4.56
C LEU A 106 49.89 3.27 -3.30
N ASN A 107 51.14 3.67 -3.45
CA ASN A 107 52.04 3.95 -2.34
C ASN A 107 51.44 5.03 -1.40
N CYS A 108 50.78 6.04 -1.96
CA CYS A 108 50.07 7.06 -1.16
C CYS A 108 48.83 6.50 -0.43
N LEU A 109 48.07 5.58 -1.04
CA LEU A 109 46.89 4.96 -0.42
C LEU A 109 47.26 4.07 0.77
N LEU A 110 48.33 3.29 0.63
CA LEU A 110 48.85 2.40 1.69
C LEU A 110 49.72 3.16 2.70
N GLY A 111 50.22 4.35 2.35
CA GLY A 111 51.09 5.15 3.20
C GLY A 111 52.50 4.58 3.33
N GLU A 112 52.87 3.65 2.45
CA GLU A 112 54.14 2.93 2.42
C GLU A 112 54.67 2.92 0.97
N ARG A 113 55.99 3.04 0.79
CA ARG A 113 56.63 2.93 -0.52
C ARG A 113 56.85 1.45 -0.83
N LEU A 114 55.82 0.78 -1.35
CA LEU A 114 55.86 -0.65 -1.67
C LEU A 114 56.26 -0.92 -3.10
N LEU A 115 55.82 -0.08 -4.05
CA LEU A 115 56.18 -0.18 -5.45
C LEU A 115 57.31 0.81 -5.80
N PRO A 116 58.26 0.43 -6.68
CA PRO A 116 59.38 1.29 -7.05
C PRO A 116 58.91 2.54 -7.80
N LEU A 117 59.66 3.64 -7.67
CA LEU A 117 59.41 4.93 -8.33
C LEU A 117 60.71 5.46 -8.96
N GLY A 118 60.59 6.35 -9.95
CA GLY A 118 61.75 6.96 -10.62
C GLY A 118 62.60 5.91 -11.36
N PRO A 119 63.94 6.02 -11.35
CA PRO A 119 64.82 5.08 -12.06
C PRO A 119 64.66 3.60 -11.65
N GLU A 120 64.29 3.34 -10.38
CA GLU A 120 64.03 1.98 -9.87
C GLU A 120 62.81 1.33 -10.53
N ALA A 121 61.86 2.14 -11.03
CA ALA A 121 60.70 1.68 -11.78
C ALA A 121 61.02 1.40 -13.26
N GLY A 122 62.26 1.61 -13.72
CA GLY A 122 62.63 1.39 -15.10
C GLY A 122 62.09 2.44 -16.07
N GLU A 123 62.18 2.15 -17.37
CA GLU A 123 61.74 3.05 -18.42
C GLU A 123 60.24 3.33 -18.34
N ALA A 124 59.86 4.59 -18.62
CA ALA A 124 58.47 4.99 -18.62
C ALA A 124 57.70 4.22 -19.70
N CYS A 125 56.48 3.81 -19.37
CA CYS A 125 55.56 3.21 -20.32
C CYS A 125 54.97 4.28 -21.24
N GLU A 126 55.80 5.04 -21.98
CA GLU A 126 55.33 6.08 -22.89
C GLU A 126 55.10 5.52 -24.29
N GLY A 127 53.85 5.62 -24.75
CA GLY A 127 53.41 5.33 -26.12
C GLY A 127 53.91 6.31 -27.18
N VAL A 128 55.02 7.02 -26.96
CA VAL A 128 55.60 7.96 -27.94
C VAL A 128 56.71 7.30 -28.76
N GLN A 129 57.21 6.12 -28.36
CA GLN A 129 58.31 5.41 -29.06
C GLN A 129 58.07 3.91 -29.31
N GLY A 130 56.82 3.43 -29.26
CA GLY A 130 56.50 2.03 -29.59
C GLY A 130 56.98 0.99 -28.56
N ILE A 131 57.36 1.41 -27.35
CA ILE A 131 57.76 0.51 -26.26
C ILE A 131 56.50 -0.11 -25.66
N VAL A 132 56.34 -1.42 -25.82
CA VAL A 132 55.24 -2.19 -25.24
C VAL A 132 55.49 -2.33 -23.73
N CYS A 133 54.55 -1.87 -22.91
CA CYS A 133 54.61 -2.06 -21.47
C CYS A 133 54.66 -3.56 -21.14
N LYS A 134 55.54 -3.95 -20.19
CA LYS A 134 55.68 -5.33 -19.70
C LYS A 134 55.16 -5.53 -18.28
N ARG A 135 54.55 -4.50 -17.66
CA ARG A 135 54.09 -4.55 -16.27
C ARG A 135 52.80 -5.37 -16.16
N ARG A 136 52.86 -6.46 -15.39
CA ARG A 136 51.71 -7.36 -15.16
C ARG A 136 50.65 -6.72 -14.24
N LYS A 137 49.46 -7.30 -14.23
CA LYS A 137 48.38 -6.99 -13.28
C LYS A 137 48.84 -7.27 -11.85
N LEU A 138 48.55 -6.35 -10.92
CA LEU A 138 48.92 -6.49 -9.50
C LEU A 138 47.67 -6.55 -8.63
N CYS A 139 47.62 -7.50 -7.71
CA CYS A 139 46.50 -7.70 -6.78
C CYS A 139 47.02 -7.67 -5.34
N PHE A 140 46.55 -6.71 -4.54
CA PHE A 140 46.92 -6.55 -3.15
C PHE A 140 45.84 -7.09 -2.23
N THR A 141 46.24 -7.99 -1.32
CA THR A 141 45.35 -8.68 -0.38
C THR A 141 45.93 -8.67 1.03
N HIS A 142 45.11 -8.96 2.04
CA HIS A 142 45.57 -9.04 3.42
C HIS A 142 46.06 -10.43 3.80
N GLY A 143 47.17 -10.49 4.53
CA GLY A 143 47.63 -11.69 5.21
C GLY A 143 48.39 -11.38 6.50
N ARG A 144 48.72 -12.42 7.25
CA ARG A 144 49.49 -12.30 8.50
C ARG A 144 50.99 -12.06 8.25
N GLN A 145 51.46 -12.40 7.07
CA GLN A 145 52.84 -12.26 6.64
C GLN A 145 52.86 -11.65 5.24
N THR A 146 53.88 -10.87 4.95
CA THR A 146 54.13 -10.37 3.60
C THR A 146 54.56 -11.52 2.72
N ARG A 147 53.83 -11.76 1.63
CA ARG A 147 54.12 -12.83 0.65
C ARG A 147 53.79 -12.33 -0.75
N LEU A 148 54.67 -12.66 -1.69
CA LEU A 148 54.43 -12.50 -3.12
C LEU A 148 54.25 -13.87 -3.75
N SER A 149 53.26 -13.98 -4.62
CA SER A 149 52.99 -15.18 -5.39
C SER A 149 52.52 -14.81 -6.78
N LEU A 150 52.85 -15.65 -7.76
CA LEU A 150 52.37 -15.51 -9.12
C LEU A 150 51.15 -16.41 -9.28
N ALA A 151 49.99 -15.86 -9.60
CA ALA A 151 48.73 -16.62 -9.66
C ALA A 151 48.07 -16.46 -11.03
N LEU A 152 47.54 -17.57 -11.56
CA LEU A 152 46.60 -17.51 -12.67
C LEU A 152 45.21 -17.10 -12.17
N PRO A 153 44.43 -16.31 -12.94
CA PRO A 153 43.09 -15.89 -12.53
C PRO A 153 42.22 -17.08 -12.06
N GLY A 154 41.99 -17.17 -10.75
CA GLY A 154 41.05 -18.10 -10.12
C GLY A 154 41.43 -19.59 -10.09
N GLN A 155 42.66 -20.01 -10.41
CA GLN A 155 42.93 -21.43 -10.66
C GLN A 155 44.18 -22.01 -9.94
N TYR A 156 45.39 -21.44 -10.10
CA TYR A 156 46.63 -22.06 -9.59
C TYR A 156 47.74 -21.04 -9.27
N GLU A 157 48.48 -21.28 -8.18
CA GLU A 157 49.75 -20.60 -7.91
C GLU A 157 50.84 -21.22 -8.80
N LEU A 158 51.50 -20.37 -9.56
CA LEU A 158 52.55 -20.75 -10.49
C LEU A 158 53.85 -20.90 -9.71
N VAL A 159 54.45 -22.09 -9.75
CA VAL A 159 55.72 -22.37 -9.05
C VAL A 159 56.84 -21.66 -9.78
N HIS A 160 57.09 -20.42 -9.40
CA HIS A 160 58.15 -19.58 -9.95
C HIS A 160 58.99 -18.98 -8.82
N GLN A 161 60.30 -18.96 -8.99
CA GLN A 161 61.21 -18.37 -8.02
C GLN A 161 61.24 -16.85 -8.19
N LEU A 162 60.38 -16.15 -7.45
CA LEU A 162 60.36 -14.69 -7.40
C LEU A 162 61.62 -14.14 -6.71
N ALA A 163 62.15 -13.02 -7.22
CA ALA A 163 63.31 -12.33 -6.63
C ALA A 163 63.01 -11.91 -5.18
N ALA A 164 61.76 -11.55 -4.90
CA ALA A 164 61.26 -11.25 -3.56
C ALA A 164 61.42 -12.40 -2.54
N ASN A 165 61.53 -13.65 -3.00
CA ASN A 165 61.71 -14.82 -2.15
C ASN A 165 63.19 -15.12 -1.84
N CYS A 166 64.12 -14.44 -2.50
CA CYS A 166 65.56 -14.70 -2.39
C CYS A 166 66.31 -13.72 -1.47
N GLY A 167 65.64 -12.70 -0.94
CA GLY A 167 66.28 -11.68 -0.08
C GLY A 167 65.30 -10.68 0.52
N ARG A 168 65.84 -9.71 1.27
CA ARG A 168 65.05 -8.55 1.76
C ARG A 168 64.96 -7.50 0.66
N TRP A 169 63.81 -6.88 0.54
CA TRP A 169 63.54 -5.81 -0.43
C TRP A 169 62.82 -4.66 0.26
N ASP A 170 63.16 -3.42 -0.11
CA ASP A 170 62.51 -2.21 0.39
C ASP A 170 61.25 -1.88 -0.44
N THR A 171 61.29 -2.18 -1.74
CA THR A 171 60.16 -2.14 -2.68
C THR A 171 60.11 -3.44 -3.45
N VAL A 172 58.92 -3.83 -3.93
CA VAL A 172 58.75 -5.05 -4.75
C VAL A 172 59.77 -5.03 -5.90
N PRO A 173 60.58 -6.10 -6.05
CA PRO A 173 61.60 -6.16 -7.10
C PRO A 173 60.99 -5.95 -8.49
N ARG A 174 61.69 -5.19 -9.32
CA ARG A 174 61.25 -4.87 -10.68
C ARG A 174 61.02 -6.13 -11.52
N GLU A 175 61.90 -7.11 -11.38
CA GLU A 175 61.84 -8.40 -12.08
C GLU A 175 60.50 -9.11 -11.83
N ASP A 176 59.99 -9.08 -10.59
CA ASP A 176 58.72 -9.72 -10.25
C ASP A 176 57.50 -8.98 -10.83
N LEU A 177 57.65 -7.68 -11.15
CA LEU A 177 56.60 -6.83 -11.72
C LEU A 177 56.50 -6.91 -13.25
N GLU A 178 57.53 -7.43 -13.92
CA GLU A 178 57.64 -7.46 -15.39
C GLU A 178 57.40 -8.87 -15.94
N ILE A 179 56.75 -8.96 -17.10
CA ILE A 179 56.59 -10.19 -17.88
C ILE A 179 57.89 -10.38 -18.69
N HIS A 180 58.61 -11.45 -18.41
CA HIS A 180 59.86 -11.78 -19.09
C HIS A 180 59.58 -12.49 -20.43
N GLU A 181 60.15 -11.99 -21.52
CA GLU A 181 59.94 -12.50 -22.88
C GLU A 181 60.58 -13.86 -23.14
N GLU A 182 61.56 -14.27 -22.33
CA GLU A 182 62.26 -15.55 -22.44
C GLU A 182 61.41 -16.75 -21.97
N CYS A 183 60.22 -16.50 -21.41
CA CYS A 183 59.32 -17.55 -20.96
C CYS A 183 58.31 -17.90 -22.07
N GLU A 184 58.49 -19.07 -22.71
CA GLU A 184 57.60 -19.55 -23.79
C GLU A 184 56.19 -19.91 -23.31
N ASP A 185 55.99 -20.06 -22.00
CA ASP A 185 54.71 -20.47 -21.41
C ASP A 185 53.69 -19.30 -21.39
N PRO A 186 52.55 -19.42 -22.11
CA PRO A 186 51.47 -18.43 -22.09
C PRO A 186 50.92 -18.13 -20.69
N ALA A 187 51.02 -19.08 -19.75
CA ALA A 187 50.57 -18.92 -18.38
C ALA A 187 51.31 -17.77 -17.66
N HIS A 188 52.60 -17.58 -17.95
CA HIS A 188 53.38 -16.49 -17.36
C HIS A 188 52.94 -15.09 -17.81
N ARG A 189 52.33 -14.97 -19.00
CA ARG A 189 51.77 -13.71 -19.50
C ARG A 189 50.42 -13.38 -18.88
N LEU A 190 49.62 -14.41 -18.58
CA LEU A 190 48.29 -14.26 -17.97
C LEU A 190 48.34 -14.16 -16.44
N ALA A 191 49.44 -14.60 -15.82
CA ALA A 191 49.55 -14.63 -14.37
C ALA A 191 49.74 -13.23 -13.75
N GLU A 192 48.95 -12.95 -12.73
CA GLU A 192 48.95 -11.72 -11.94
C GLU A 192 49.83 -11.87 -10.69
N LEU A 193 50.48 -10.78 -10.29
CA LEU A 193 51.26 -10.77 -9.05
C LEU A 193 50.32 -10.50 -7.87
N GLU A 194 50.13 -11.50 -7.04
CA GLU A 194 49.42 -11.37 -5.77
C GLU A 194 50.41 -10.93 -4.68
N ILE A 195 50.17 -9.75 -4.11
CA ILE A 195 50.97 -9.14 -3.06
C ILE A 195 50.13 -9.16 -1.78
N THR A 196 50.42 -10.12 -0.92
CA THR A 196 49.77 -10.26 0.39
C THR A 196 50.52 -9.43 1.42
N LEU A 197 49.85 -8.55 2.17
CA LEU A 197 50.46 -7.67 3.17
C LEU A 197 49.71 -7.68 4.50
N HIS A 198 50.44 -7.46 5.60
CA HIS A 198 49.84 -7.23 6.91
C HIS A 198 49.43 -5.75 7.09
N HIS A 199 48.40 -5.31 6.36
CA HIS A 199 47.95 -3.93 6.36
C HIS A 199 46.45 -3.80 6.74
N PRO A 200 46.07 -2.93 7.70
CA PRO A 200 44.68 -2.80 8.17
C PRO A 200 43.67 -2.43 7.08
N LEU A 201 44.06 -1.63 6.08
CA LEU A 201 43.17 -1.31 4.96
C LEU A 201 42.79 -2.57 4.17
N LEU A 202 43.77 -3.45 3.93
CA LEU A 202 43.57 -4.63 3.09
C LEU A 202 42.71 -5.71 3.76
N GLN A 203 42.49 -5.61 5.08
CA GLN A 203 41.52 -6.46 5.79
C GLN A 203 40.09 -6.21 5.31
N GLU A 204 39.81 -4.99 4.86
CA GLU A 204 38.46 -4.54 4.52
C GLU A 204 38.24 -4.41 3.01
N VAL A 205 39.31 -4.31 2.20
CA VAL A 205 39.24 -4.08 0.73
C VAL A 205 40.40 -4.73 -0.01
N LYS A 206 40.16 -5.24 -1.22
CA LYS A 206 41.21 -5.63 -2.17
C LYS A 206 41.59 -4.44 -3.05
N ILE A 207 42.85 -4.37 -3.48
CA ILE A 207 43.31 -3.31 -4.40
C ILE A 207 43.92 -3.94 -5.65
N MET A 208 43.48 -3.51 -6.82
CA MET A 208 43.99 -3.96 -8.11
C MET A 208 44.67 -2.79 -8.79
N VAL A 209 45.93 -2.97 -9.20
CA VAL A 209 46.57 -2.08 -10.15
C VAL A 209 46.35 -2.64 -11.54
N VAL A 210 45.52 -1.96 -12.31
CA VAL A 210 45.12 -2.39 -13.66
C VAL A 210 46.33 -2.30 -14.58
N PRO A 211 46.64 -3.35 -15.37
CA PRO A 211 47.77 -3.34 -16.31
C PRO A 211 47.54 -2.34 -17.45
N CYS A 212 48.57 -2.02 -18.23
CA CYS A 212 48.38 -1.21 -19.43
C CYS A 212 47.57 -1.97 -20.48
N PRO A 213 46.75 -1.27 -21.31
CA PRO A 213 45.98 -1.90 -22.39
C PRO A 213 46.81 -2.72 -23.39
N SER A 214 48.10 -2.38 -23.54
CA SER A 214 49.04 -3.12 -24.38
C SER A 214 49.44 -4.50 -23.82
N VAL A 215 49.29 -4.71 -22.51
CA VAL A 215 49.56 -5.98 -21.82
C VAL A 215 48.29 -6.83 -21.79
N GLN A 216 47.19 -6.22 -21.36
CA GLN A 216 45.90 -6.87 -21.24
C GLN A 216 44.81 -5.84 -21.57
N PRO A 217 43.87 -6.14 -22.49
CA PRO A 217 42.73 -5.28 -22.76
C PRO A 217 41.94 -4.96 -21.49
N ILE A 218 41.41 -3.74 -21.40
CA ILE A 218 40.69 -3.26 -20.21
C ILE A 218 39.45 -4.13 -19.90
N GLU A 219 38.82 -4.68 -20.94
CA GLU A 219 37.67 -5.58 -20.82
C GLU A 219 38.02 -6.88 -20.09
N GLU A 220 39.15 -7.50 -20.46
CA GLU A 220 39.62 -8.72 -19.83
C GLU A 220 40.14 -8.45 -18.41
N ALA A 221 40.83 -7.33 -18.21
CA ALA A 221 41.37 -6.97 -16.91
C ALA A 221 40.28 -6.72 -15.84
N LEU A 222 39.09 -6.28 -16.27
CA LEU A 222 37.98 -5.90 -15.39
C LEU A 222 36.83 -6.91 -15.35
N ASP A 223 36.90 -8.03 -16.06
CA ASP A 223 35.80 -9.02 -16.14
C ASP A 223 35.37 -9.51 -14.74
N ASP A 224 36.34 -9.85 -13.89
CA ASP A 224 36.14 -10.27 -12.49
C ASP A 224 35.49 -9.20 -11.60
N CYS A 225 35.50 -7.93 -12.04
CA CYS A 225 34.95 -6.81 -11.29
C CYS A 225 33.50 -6.49 -11.68
N THR A 226 32.92 -7.21 -12.65
CA THR A 226 31.54 -6.97 -13.13
C THR A 226 30.47 -7.58 -12.24
N ARG A 227 30.81 -8.54 -11.38
CA ARG A 227 29.87 -9.26 -10.51
C ARG A 227 30.39 -9.33 -9.08
N ASN A 228 29.49 -9.25 -8.10
CA ASN A 228 29.80 -9.41 -6.66
C ASN A 228 30.91 -8.49 -6.11
N VAL A 229 31.13 -7.34 -6.77
CA VAL A 229 32.16 -6.37 -6.41
C VAL A 229 31.57 -4.96 -6.45
N ILE A 230 31.96 -4.12 -5.49
CA ILE A 230 31.72 -2.67 -5.55
C ILE A 230 33.04 -1.98 -5.89
N PRO A 231 33.26 -1.59 -7.16
CA PRO A 231 34.50 -0.97 -7.59
C PRO A 231 34.56 0.49 -7.12
N ILE A 232 35.68 0.84 -6.50
CA ILE A 232 36.09 2.20 -6.19
C ILE A 232 37.15 2.57 -7.23
N ILE A 233 36.75 3.33 -8.26
CA ILE A 233 37.59 3.59 -9.42
C ILE A 233 38.43 4.86 -9.19
N LEU A 234 39.75 4.69 -9.15
CA LEU A 234 40.72 5.77 -9.02
C LEU A 234 41.55 5.86 -10.30
N TYR A 235 41.69 7.07 -10.85
CA TYR A 235 42.46 7.29 -12.08
C TYR A 235 43.58 8.31 -11.85
N ALA A 236 44.83 7.85 -11.90
CA ALA A 236 46.02 8.66 -11.69
C ALA A 236 46.44 9.43 -12.95
N LEU A 237 46.66 10.74 -12.80
CA LEU A 237 46.96 11.70 -13.87
C LEU A 237 48.28 12.41 -13.60
N ASN A 238 49.29 12.21 -14.43
CA ASN A 238 50.58 12.92 -14.33
C ASN A 238 50.82 13.90 -15.49
N GLN A 239 49.94 13.93 -16.49
CA GLN A 239 49.96 14.84 -17.63
C GLN A 239 48.77 15.82 -17.60
N ASP A 240 48.90 16.95 -18.31
CA ASP A 240 47.90 18.04 -18.36
C ASP A 240 46.73 17.81 -19.33
N SER A 241 46.70 16.65 -19.99
CA SER A 241 45.67 16.25 -20.95
C SER A 241 45.55 14.73 -21.05
N LEU A 242 44.37 14.25 -21.43
CA LEU A 242 44.11 12.86 -21.82
C LEU A 242 44.27 12.67 -23.34
N SER A 243 44.92 11.58 -23.75
CA SER A 243 45.01 11.16 -25.15
C SER A 243 43.69 10.56 -25.66
N THR A 244 43.52 10.46 -26.98
CA THR A 244 42.32 9.83 -27.59
C THR A 244 42.13 8.37 -27.17
N GLU A 245 43.23 7.63 -27.00
CA GLU A 245 43.23 6.24 -26.54
C GLU A 245 42.79 6.14 -25.07
N GLN A 246 43.35 6.99 -24.19
CA GLN A 246 42.97 7.06 -22.77
C GLN A 246 41.49 7.43 -22.60
N VAL A 247 40.97 8.34 -23.44
CA VAL A 247 39.54 8.69 -23.45
C VAL A 247 38.68 7.50 -23.89
N ALA A 248 39.11 6.73 -24.89
CA ALA A 248 38.40 5.52 -25.33
C ALA A 248 38.37 4.46 -24.23
N GLU A 249 39.50 4.24 -23.54
CA GLU A 249 39.61 3.35 -22.38
C GLU A 249 38.65 3.76 -21.25
N LEU A 250 38.67 5.03 -20.83
CA LEU A 250 37.78 5.55 -19.79
C LEU A 250 36.28 5.39 -20.14
N ARG A 251 35.91 5.49 -21.42
CA ARG A 251 34.53 5.25 -21.88
C ARG A 251 34.14 3.77 -21.73
N LYS A 252 35.06 2.84 -22.05
CA LYS A 252 34.85 1.39 -21.85
C LYS A 252 34.67 1.07 -20.37
N VAL A 253 35.52 1.61 -19.50
CA VAL A 253 35.38 1.44 -18.03
C VAL A 253 34.00 1.90 -17.55
N ARG A 254 33.53 3.05 -18.02
CA ARG A 254 32.20 3.58 -17.67
C ARG A 254 31.07 2.68 -18.17
N GLN A 255 31.21 2.07 -19.35
CA GLN A 255 30.24 1.15 -19.93
C GLN A 255 30.15 -0.15 -19.13
N MET A 256 31.29 -0.70 -18.70
CA MET A 256 31.34 -1.99 -17.99
C MET A 256 30.90 -1.89 -16.53
N LEU A 257 31.43 -0.91 -15.79
CA LEU A 257 31.24 -0.85 -14.34
C LEU A 257 30.10 0.10 -13.94
N SER A 258 29.78 1.13 -14.72
CA SER A 258 28.73 2.13 -14.36
C SER A 258 28.93 2.81 -12.98
N PHE A 259 30.17 2.85 -12.46
CA PHE A 259 30.56 3.54 -11.22
C PHE A 259 31.28 4.87 -11.51
N PRO A 260 31.25 5.83 -10.58
CA PRO A 260 31.97 7.08 -10.74
C PRO A 260 33.48 6.88 -10.59
N ILE A 261 34.23 7.78 -11.23
CA ILE A 261 35.70 7.79 -11.29
C ILE A 261 36.23 8.99 -10.49
N CYS A 262 37.18 8.72 -9.59
CA CYS A 262 37.96 9.75 -8.90
C CYS A 262 39.28 9.96 -9.65
N PHE A 263 39.36 11.07 -10.38
CA PHE A 263 40.56 11.51 -11.09
C PHE A 263 41.51 12.19 -10.10
N ILE A 264 42.76 11.76 -10.04
CA ILE A 264 43.74 12.23 -9.05
C ILE A 264 45.01 12.67 -9.76
N ARG A 265 45.38 13.94 -9.58
CA ARG A 265 46.61 14.49 -10.13
C ARG A 265 47.82 14.06 -9.30
N ILE A 266 48.80 13.47 -9.97
CA ILE A 266 50.05 12.97 -9.43
C ILE A 266 51.19 13.91 -9.87
N PRO A 267 52.05 14.39 -8.95
CA PRO A 267 53.20 15.21 -9.30
C PRO A 267 54.18 14.45 -10.21
N ALA A 268 54.67 15.08 -11.29
CA ALA A 268 55.58 14.47 -12.26
C ALA A 268 56.99 14.17 -11.69
N THR A 269 57.39 14.82 -10.60
CA THR A 269 58.68 14.61 -9.91
C THR A 269 58.49 14.68 -8.41
N MET A 270 59.09 13.74 -7.66
CA MET A 270 59.21 13.86 -6.21
C MET A 270 60.03 15.12 -5.90
N PRO A 271 59.61 16.00 -4.97
CA PRO A 271 60.39 17.16 -4.61
C PRO A 271 61.75 16.69 -4.06
N GLU A 272 62.83 17.02 -4.78
CA GLU A 272 64.19 16.77 -4.32
C GLU A 272 64.39 17.44 -2.96
N ALA A 273 64.88 16.65 -2.00
CA ALA A 273 65.24 17.14 -0.68
C ALA A 273 66.59 17.88 -0.77
N SER A 274 66.58 19.14 -1.20
CA SER A 274 67.69 20.07 -0.97
C SER A 274 67.14 21.42 -0.47
N PRO A 275 67.36 21.78 0.81
CA PRO A 275 67.13 23.13 1.26
C PRO A 275 68.40 23.94 1.07
N GLU A 276 68.53 24.67 -0.04
CA GLU A 276 69.43 25.83 -0.05
C GLU A 276 68.75 27.00 0.69
N PRO A 277 69.35 27.52 1.77
CA PRO A 277 68.76 28.60 2.55
C PRO A 277 69.12 29.95 1.92
N GLY A 278 68.32 30.40 0.96
CA GLY A 278 68.51 31.75 0.42
C GLY A 278 67.54 32.11 -0.68
N ARG A 279 66.35 32.62 -0.30
CA ARG A 279 65.53 33.65 -1.00
C ARG A 279 64.10 33.61 -0.47
N ARG A 280 63.83 34.37 0.60
CA ARG A 280 62.51 34.50 1.22
C ARG A 280 61.57 35.45 0.46
N ALA A 281 62.13 36.38 -0.32
CA ALA A 281 61.37 37.42 -1.03
C ALA A 281 60.84 36.99 -2.41
N GLU A 282 61.45 35.99 -3.07
CA GLU A 282 60.92 35.43 -4.32
C GLU A 282 59.76 34.44 -4.05
N ARG A 283 59.81 33.71 -2.92
CA ARG A 283 58.78 32.76 -2.50
C ARG A 283 57.43 33.39 -2.15
N GLU A 284 57.38 34.67 -1.78
CA GLU A 284 56.11 35.37 -1.50
C GLU A 284 55.45 35.88 -2.79
N LYS A 285 56.23 36.30 -3.79
CA LYS A 285 55.73 36.67 -5.12
C LYS A 285 55.30 35.46 -5.97
N GLU A 286 55.96 34.32 -5.81
CA GLU A 286 55.52 33.06 -6.45
C GLU A 286 54.24 32.51 -5.81
N LYS A 287 54.09 32.60 -4.48
CA LYS A 287 52.85 32.21 -3.78
C LYS A 287 51.65 33.08 -4.10
N GLU A 288 51.85 34.36 -4.43
CA GLU A 288 50.76 35.23 -4.92
C GLU A 288 50.39 34.92 -6.38
N LYS A 289 51.37 34.62 -7.25
CA LYS A 289 51.11 34.16 -8.63
C LYS A 289 50.48 32.77 -8.72
N GLU A 290 50.82 31.84 -7.84
CA GLU A 290 50.16 30.53 -7.74
C GLU A 290 48.71 30.64 -7.26
N LYS A 291 48.43 31.56 -6.32
CA LYS A 291 47.05 31.86 -5.88
C LYS A 291 46.19 32.50 -6.98
N GLU A 292 46.79 33.25 -7.91
CA GLU A 292 46.11 33.79 -9.09
C GLU A 292 45.88 32.71 -10.17
N LYS A 293 46.81 31.77 -10.37
CA LYS A 293 46.65 30.61 -11.25
C LYS A 293 45.64 29.56 -10.74
N GLU A 294 45.50 29.39 -9.43
CA GLU A 294 44.48 28.52 -8.81
C GLU A 294 43.03 28.96 -9.11
N ARG A 295 42.81 30.21 -9.56
CA ARG A 295 41.46 30.70 -9.94
C ARG A 295 41.03 30.28 -11.35
N GLU A 296 41.95 29.93 -12.24
CA GLU A 296 41.62 29.42 -13.57
C GLU A 296 41.52 27.89 -13.56
N LYS A 297 40.37 27.35 -14.01
CA LYS A 297 40.18 25.89 -14.14
C LYS A 297 41.26 25.31 -15.07
N SER A 298 41.95 24.25 -14.62
CA SER A 298 43.01 23.57 -15.37
C SER A 298 42.54 23.12 -16.76
N THR A 299 43.46 22.98 -17.72
CA THR A 299 43.19 22.44 -19.07
C THR A 299 42.51 21.08 -18.99
N LEU A 300 43.01 20.23 -18.08
CA LEU A 300 42.48 18.91 -17.78
C LEU A 300 41.05 18.97 -17.23
N HIS A 301 40.76 19.90 -16.30
CA HIS A 301 39.40 20.11 -15.81
C HIS A 301 38.43 20.48 -16.93
N LYS A 302 38.84 21.39 -17.83
CA LYS A 302 38.03 21.77 -19.01
C LYS A 302 37.79 20.58 -19.94
N GLN A 303 38.82 19.76 -20.17
CA GLN A 303 38.72 18.55 -21.00
C GLN A 303 37.75 17.53 -20.38
N LEU A 304 37.89 17.20 -19.10
CA LEU A 304 37.00 16.25 -18.39
C LEU A 304 35.54 16.75 -18.35
N LEU A 305 35.34 18.07 -18.25
CA LEU A 305 34.00 18.68 -18.37
C LEU A 305 33.42 18.50 -19.77
N SER A 306 34.19 18.77 -20.84
CA SER A 306 33.73 18.58 -22.22
C SER A 306 33.42 17.12 -22.57
N LEU A 307 34.13 16.18 -21.94
CA LEU A 307 33.93 14.74 -22.12
C LEU A 307 32.73 14.21 -21.31
N GLY A 308 32.10 15.05 -20.49
CA GLY A 308 30.96 14.67 -19.64
C GLY A 308 31.34 13.81 -18.44
N PHE A 309 32.61 13.82 -18.02
CA PHE A 309 33.01 13.19 -16.75
C PHE A 309 32.65 14.08 -15.57
N LEU A 310 32.90 15.39 -15.63
CA LEU A 310 32.55 16.33 -14.55
C LEU A 310 31.21 17.02 -14.80
N SER A 311 30.49 17.39 -13.73
CA SER A 311 29.23 18.16 -13.82
C SER A 311 29.48 19.66 -13.56
N GLY A 312 28.84 20.54 -14.34
CA GLY A 312 29.08 21.99 -14.29
C GLY A 312 28.36 22.78 -13.18
N THR A 313 27.50 22.14 -12.38
CA THR A 313 26.44 22.81 -11.60
C THR A 313 26.65 22.91 -10.08
N VAL A 314 27.74 22.38 -9.53
CA VAL A 314 28.02 22.48 -8.09
C VAL A 314 29.17 23.45 -7.87
N GLY A 315 28.96 24.49 -7.04
CA GLY A 315 30.05 25.33 -6.58
C GLY A 315 31.11 24.43 -5.93
N ASN A 316 32.24 24.24 -6.59
CA ASN A 316 33.31 23.36 -6.09
C ASN A 316 34.28 24.18 -5.26
N CYS A 317 34.75 23.62 -4.15
CA CYS A 317 35.95 24.07 -3.46
C CYS A 317 37.11 24.16 -4.48
N PRO A 318 38.12 25.05 -4.28
CA PRO A 318 39.37 25.04 -5.06
C PRO A 318 40.08 23.67 -5.09
N CYS A 319 39.72 22.79 -4.16
CA CYS A 319 40.17 21.41 -4.04
C CYS A 319 39.35 20.38 -4.85
N GLY A 320 38.37 20.80 -5.66
CA GLY A 320 37.52 19.93 -6.48
C GLY A 320 36.39 19.20 -5.76
N ALA A 321 36.27 19.36 -4.43
CA ALA A 321 35.17 18.79 -3.64
C ALA A 321 33.87 19.62 -3.79
N PRO A 322 32.68 19.00 -3.81
CA PRO A 322 31.41 19.72 -3.79
C PRO A 322 31.32 20.61 -2.53
N ALA A 323 30.97 21.89 -2.67
CA ALA A 323 30.91 22.82 -1.53
C ALA A 323 29.76 22.54 -0.54
N GLN A 324 28.79 21.70 -0.93
CA GLN A 324 27.73 21.22 -0.06
C GLN A 324 27.96 19.72 0.23
N THR A 325 27.82 19.33 1.50
CA THR A 325 27.73 17.91 1.87
C THR A 325 26.59 17.28 1.06
N PRO A 326 26.86 16.24 0.24
CA PRO A 326 25.83 15.61 -0.57
C PRO A 326 24.66 15.16 0.31
N SER A 327 23.43 15.37 -0.14
CA SER A 327 22.26 14.85 0.57
C SER A 327 22.39 13.32 0.67
N PRO A 328 22.02 12.70 1.82
CA PRO A 328 22.05 11.25 1.97
C PRO A 328 21.27 10.56 0.84
N GLY A 329 21.87 9.57 0.18
CA GLY A 329 21.27 8.86 -0.96
C GLY A 329 21.44 9.54 -2.33
N SER A 330 22.16 10.66 -2.44
CA SER A 330 22.50 11.25 -3.74
C SER A 330 23.49 10.38 -4.53
N LYS A 331 23.22 10.22 -5.83
CA LYS A 331 24.07 9.43 -6.73
C LYS A 331 25.49 10.01 -6.74
N PRO A 332 26.54 9.19 -6.53
CA PRO A 332 27.91 9.67 -6.53
C PRO A 332 28.31 10.11 -7.93
N GLN A 333 29.09 11.19 -8.01
CA GLN A 333 29.55 11.78 -9.26
C GLN A 333 31.06 11.59 -9.42
N ASN A 334 31.54 11.65 -10.66
CA ASN A 334 32.99 11.69 -10.89
C ASN A 334 33.56 12.98 -10.30
N MET A 335 34.82 12.94 -9.89
CA MET A 335 35.49 14.11 -9.31
C MET A 335 36.94 14.20 -9.74
N LEU A 336 37.51 15.41 -9.66
CA LEU A 336 38.93 15.67 -9.91
C LEU A 336 39.60 16.22 -8.65
N VAL A 337 40.70 15.59 -8.24
CA VAL A 337 41.56 15.98 -7.13
C VAL A 337 42.86 16.54 -7.69
N GLU A 338 43.02 17.86 -7.66
CA GLU A 338 44.16 18.56 -8.28
C GLU A 338 45.46 18.47 -7.46
N ALA A 339 45.38 18.15 -6.16
CA ALA A 339 46.54 18.12 -5.26
C ALA A 339 46.60 16.83 -4.43
N LEU A 340 47.62 16.00 -4.69
CA LEU A 340 47.84 14.72 -4.01
C LEU A 340 48.01 14.87 -2.48
N GLU A 341 48.66 15.93 -2.01
CA GLU A 341 48.83 16.21 -0.56
C GLU A 341 47.50 16.40 0.19
N ARG A 342 46.45 16.77 -0.54
CA ARG A 342 45.11 17.01 0.00
C ARG A 342 44.17 15.83 -0.24
N LEU A 343 44.64 14.70 -0.75
CA LEU A 343 43.85 13.53 -1.16
C LEU A 343 42.89 13.02 -0.07
N HIS A 344 43.27 13.11 1.20
CA HIS A 344 42.41 12.69 2.31
C HIS A 344 41.02 13.36 2.30
N ARG A 345 40.98 14.68 2.04
CA ARG A 345 39.77 15.49 2.17
C ARG A 345 38.69 15.16 1.13
N PRO A 346 39.01 14.96 -0.17
CA PRO A 346 38.04 14.54 -1.18
C PRO A 346 37.83 13.02 -1.28
N LEU A 347 38.86 12.20 -1.09
CA LEU A 347 38.77 10.75 -1.33
C LEU A 347 37.90 10.04 -0.29
N VAL A 348 38.03 10.40 0.99
CA VAL A 348 37.28 9.79 2.09
C VAL A 348 35.76 10.00 1.89
N PRO A 349 35.25 11.22 1.61
CA PRO A 349 33.85 11.41 1.23
C PRO A 349 33.42 10.68 -0.04
N PHE A 350 34.27 10.63 -1.08
CA PHE A 350 33.98 9.92 -2.33
C PHE A 350 33.75 8.43 -2.10
N VAL A 351 34.69 7.76 -1.43
CA VAL A 351 34.59 6.33 -1.10
C VAL A 351 33.36 6.07 -0.24
N ARG A 352 33.12 6.92 0.77
CA ARG A 352 31.90 6.85 1.58
C ARG A 352 30.65 6.95 0.73
N GLN A 353 30.56 7.89 -0.21
CA GLN A 353 29.37 8.10 -1.02
C GLN A 353 29.11 6.93 -1.98
N VAL A 354 30.14 6.37 -2.61
CA VAL A 354 30.02 5.19 -3.49
C VAL A 354 29.45 4.00 -2.72
N LEU A 355 30.08 3.66 -1.60
CA LEU A 355 29.66 2.51 -0.77
C LEU A 355 28.27 2.72 -0.16
N HIS A 356 28.02 3.92 0.36
CA HIS A 356 26.76 4.27 1.01
C HIS A 356 25.58 4.26 0.05
N TYR A 357 25.76 4.81 -1.16
CA TYR A 357 24.73 4.80 -2.20
C TYR A 357 24.27 3.38 -2.53
N GLN A 358 25.21 2.45 -2.72
CA GLN A 358 24.89 1.05 -3.02
C GLN A 358 24.12 0.36 -1.88
N GLN A 359 24.52 0.61 -0.62
CA GLN A 359 23.80 0.05 0.53
C GLN A 359 22.40 0.65 0.69
N VAL A 360 22.25 1.95 0.48
CA VAL A 360 20.96 2.63 0.55
C VAL A 360 20.03 2.12 -0.54
N ASP A 361 20.53 1.93 -1.77
CA ASP A 361 19.72 1.45 -2.90
C ASP A 361 19.25 0.02 -2.68
N ALA A 362 20.14 -0.88 -2.27
CA ALA A 362 19.78 -2.25 -1.88
C ALA A 362 18.79 -2.28 -0.69
N ALA A 363 19.00 -1.46 0.34
CA ALA A 363 18.09 -1.38 1.49
C ALA A 363 16.70 -0.81 1.10
N ASN A 364 16.66 0.19 0.21
CA ASN A 364 15.44 0.78 -0.32
C ASN A 364 14.63 -0.27 -1.08
N LEU A 365 15.29 -1.00 -2.00
CA LEU A 365 14.64 -2.01 -2.81
C LEU A 365 14.07 -3.14 -1.95
N LEU A 366 14.89 -3.67 -1.02
CA LEU A 366 14.46 -4.73 -0.11
C LEU A 366 13.30 -4.29 0.78
N ASN A 367 13.34 -3.07 1.33
CA ASN A 367 12.23 -2.52 2.11
C ASN A 367 10.97 -2.32 1.23
N GLY A 368 11.13 -1.85 0.00
CA GLY A 368 10.03 -1.69 -0.95
C GLY A 368 9.33 -3.01 -1.25
N ILE A 369 10.08 -4.09 -1.44
CA ILE A 369 9.54 -5.45 -1.63
C ILE A 369 8.73 -5.88 -0.40
N HIS A 370 9.29 -5.73 0.81
CA HIS A 370 8.57 -6.08 2.04
C HIS A 370 7.29 -5.27 2.23
N CYS A 371 7.33 -3.96 2.00
CA CYS A 371 6.15 -3.11 2.12
C CYS A 371 5.07 -3.51 1.11
N ARG A 372 5.43 -3.69 -0.17
CA ARG A 372 4.46 -4.12 -1.21
C ARG A 372 3.81 -5.46 -0.86
N CYS A 373 4.59 -6.45 -0.43
CA CYS A 373 4.05 -7.75 -0.04
C CYS A 373 3.15 -7.64 1.21
N LEU A 374 3.51 -6.80 2.18
CA LEU A 374 2.72 -6.62 3.39
C LEU A 374 1.43 -5.84 3.13
N ASP A 375 1.49 -4.81 2.29
CA ASP A 375 0.33 -4.05 1.84
C ASP A 375 -0.65 -4.94 1.06
N LEU A 376 -0.16 -5.92 0.27
CA LEU A 376 -1.01 -6.92 -0.37
C LEU A 376 -1.79 -7.73 0.69
N PHE A 377 -1.14 -8.24 1.73
CA PHE A 377 -1.82 -8.97 2.81
C PHE A 377 -2.83 -8.09 3.55
N ILE A 378 -2.51 -6.83 3.76
CA ILE A 378 -3.35 -5.88 4.50
C ILE A 378 -4.56 -5.46 3.66
N ASN A 379 -4.34 -4.99 2.44
CA ASN A 379 -5.41 -4.49 1.57
C ASN A 379 -6.37 -5.62 1.19
N GLN A 380 -5.87 -6.82 0.90
CA GLN A 380 -6.72 -7.96 0.62
C GLN A 380 -7.59 -8.35 1.82
N ALA A 381 -7.07 -8.22 3.04
CA ALA A 381 -7.87 -8.42 4.26
C ALA A 381 -8.95 -7.34 4.43
N PHE A 382 -8.63 -6.07 4.15
CA PHE A 382 -9.61 -4.99 4.19
C PHE A 382 -10.70 -5.15 3.12
N ASP A 383 -10.32 -5.52 1.90
CA ASP A 383 -11.27 -5.77 0.82
C ASP A 383 -12.18 -6.95 1.15
N MET A 384 -11.63 -8.04 1.71
CA MET A 384 -12.41 -9.18 2.18
C MET A 384 -13.35 -8.81 3.35
N GLN A 385 -12.87 -8.03 4.33
CA GLN A 385 -13.69 -7.56 5.45
C GLN A 385 -14.79 -6.58 4.99
N ARG A 386 -14.48 -5.74 4.01
CA ARG A 386 -15.45 -4.86 3.37
C ARG A 386 -16.50 -5.68 2.61
N ASP A 387 -16.10 -6.70 1.86
CA ASP A 387 -17.01 -7.61 1.15
C ASP A 387 -17.93 -8.35 2.15
N LEU A 388 -17.38 -8.82 3.28
CA LEU A 388 -18.13 -9.43 4.40
C LEU A 388 -19.19 -8.51 5.01
N GLN A 389 -18.96 -7.21 5.06
CA GLN A 389 -19.90 -6.26 5.69
C GLN A 389 -20.87 -5.62 4.71
N ILE A 390 -20.40 -5.24 3.53
CA ILE A 390 -21.17 -4.47 2.56
C ILE A 390 -22.09 -5.39 1.77
N THR A 391 -21.61 -6.55 1.32
CA THR A 391 -22.38 -7.40 0.42
C THR A 391 -23.64 -7.96 1.09
N PRO A 392 -23.62 -8.46 2.34
CA PRO A 392 -24.86 -8.86 3.03
C PRO A 392 -25.86 -7.72 3.19
N ARG A 393 -25.40 -6.51 3.54
CA ARG A 393 -26.28 -5.32 3.66
C ARG A 393 -26.91 -4.94 2.33
N ARG A 394 -26.18 -5.09 1.22
CA ARG A 394 -26.70 -4.83 -0.13
C ARG A 394 -27.71 -5.89 -0.56
N LEU A 395 -27.48 -7.16 -0.23
CA LEU A 395 -28.44 -8.25 -0.46
C LEU A 395 -29.72 -8.02 0.36
N GLU A 396 -29.58 -7.63 1.62
CA GLU A 396 -30.69 -7.23 2.51
C GLU A 396 -31.49 -6.07 1.93
N TYR A 397 -30.81 -5.00 1.48
CA TYR A 397 -31.46 -3.85 0.84
C TYR A 397 -32.19 -4.23 -0.45
N THR A 398 -31.60 -5.11 -1.26
CA THR A 398 -32.21 -5.60 -2.50
C THR A 398 -33.49 -6.39 -2.20
N ARG A 399 -33.45 -7.23 -1.16
CA ARG A 399 -34.60 -7.97 -0.64
C ARG A 399 -35.70 -7.04 -0.13
N GLU A 400 -35.35 -6.04 0.68
CA GLU A 400 -36.33 -5.05 1.18
C GLU A 400 -37.01 -4.29 0.04
N LYS A 401 -36.24 -3.82 -0.94
CA LYS A 401 -36.77 -3.09 -2.09
C LYS A 401 -37.66 -3.96 -2.98
N GLU A 402 -37.32 -5.23 -3.15
CA GLU A 402 -38.18 -6.16 -3.90
C GLU A 402 -39.49 -6.45 -3.16
N VAL A 403 -39.46 -6.66 -1.84
CA VAL A 403 -40.65 -6.89 -1.01
C VAL A 403 -41.60 -5.67 -1.03
N GLU A 404 -41.04 -4.46 -0.91
CA GLU A 404 -41.81 -3.20 -1.00
C GLU A 404 -42.51 -3.06 -2.37
N LEU A 405 -41.80 -3.42 -3.43
CA LEU A 405 -42.29 -3.36 -4.81
C LEU A 405 -43.36 -4.42 -5.07
N PHE A 406 -43.15 -5.66 -4.61
CA PHE A 406 -44.12 -6.75 -4.66
C PHE A 406 -45.42 -6.36 -3.93
N ALA A 407 -45.33 -5.83 -2.72
CA ALA A 407 -46.49 -5.36 -1.95
C ALA A 407 -47.26 -4.26 -2.69
N SER A 408 -46.54 -3.32 -3.32
CA SER A 408 -47.13 -2.24 -4.11
C SER A 408 -47.87 -2.76 -5.35
N LEU A 409 -47.27 -3.68 -6.11
CA LEU A 409 -47.91 -4.32 -7.27
C LEU A 409 -49.11 -5.17 -6.87
N MET A 410 -49.02 -5.85 -5.74
CA MET A 410 -50.13 -6.60 -5.18
C MET A 410 -51.31 -5.70 -4.77
N ALA A 411 -51.03 -4.54 -4.16
CA ALA A 411 -52.05 -3.56 -3.84
C ALA A 411 -52.73 -3.01 -5.11
N ILE A 412 -51.94 -2.73 -6.17
CA ILE A 412 -52.47 -2.29 -7.48
C ILE A 412 -53.33 -3.40 -8.11
N ALA A 413 -52.88 -4.65 -8.11
CA ALA A 413 -53.63 -5.79 -8.63
C ALA A 413 -55.01 -5.93 -7.95
N ASN A 414 -55.05 -5.76 -6.63
CA ASN A 414 -56.27 -5.83 -5.84
C ASN A 414 -57.21 -4.65 -6.15
N ARG A 415 -56.67 -3.42 -6.27
CA ARG A 415 -57.47 -2.23 -6.60
C ARG A 415 -58.01 -2.28 -8.03
N LYS A 416 -57.17 -2.70 -8.98
CA LYS A 416 -57.54 -2.82 -10.40
C LYS A 416 -58.56 -3.92 -10.68
N GLN A 417 -58.79 -4.85 -9.75
CA GLN A 417 -59.86 -5.83 -9.88
C GLN A 417 -61.24 -5.19 -9.98
N GLU A 418 -61.50 -4.13 -9.20
CA GLU A 418 -62.78 -3.42 -9.23
C GLU A 418 -62.87 -2.54 -10.49
N GLU A 419 -61.79 -1.84 -10.85
CA GLU A 419 -61.72 -1.05 -12.09
C GLU A 419 -61.88 -1.94 -13.36
N MET A 420 -61.32 -3.15 -13.37
CA MET A 420 -61.51 -4.12 -14.46
C MET A 420 -62.95 -4.65 -14.52
N LYS A 421 -63.58 -4.88 -13.37
CA LYS A 421 -64.98 -5.29 -13.31
C LYS A 421 -65.87 -4.20 -13.92
N GLU A 422 -65.65 -2.93 -13.58
CA GLU A 422 -66.36 -1.79 -14.18
C GLU A 422 -66.09 -1.70 -15.68
N MET A 423 -64.83 -1.79 -16.12
CA MET A 423 -64.47 -1.77 -17.54
C MET A 423 -65.14 -2.91 -18.34
N ILE A 424 -65.23 -4.12 -17.78
CA ILE A 424 -65.90 -5.27 -18.41
C ILE A 424 -67.41 -5.02 -18.49
N VAL A 425 -68.01 -4.46 -17.43
CA VAL A 425 -69.44 -4.08 -17.44
C VAL A 425 -69.70 -3.00 -18.50
N GLU A 426 -68.92 -1.92 -18.54
CA GLU A 426 -69.05 -0.87 -19.55
C GLU A 426 -68.87 -1.38 -20.97
N THR A 427 -67.89 -2.27 -21.18
CA THR A 427 -67.61 -2.84 -22.50
C THR A 427 -68.75 -3.75 -22.94
N LEU A 428 -69.26 -4.61 -22.04
CA LEU A 428 -70.46 -5.42 -22.28
C LEU A 428 -71.68 -4.55 -22.61
N SER A 429 -71.91 -3.47 -21.85
CA SER A 429 -73.02 -2.54 -22.09
C SER A 429 -72.90 -1.82 -23.43
N SER A 430 -71.69 -1.36 -23.80
CA SER A 430 -71.49 -0.65 -25.07
C SER A 430 -71.59 -1.56 -26.30
N MET A 431 -71.18 -2.82 -26.16
CA MET A 431 -71.18 -3.78 -27.27
C MET A 431 -72.49 -4.55 -27.39
N LYS A 432 -73.38 -4.48 -26.39
CA LYS A 432 -74.61 -5.30 -26.32
C LYS A 432 -75.43 -5.19 -27.60
N GLU A 433 -75.81 -3.99 -28.02
CA GLU A 433 -76.61 -3.77 -29.23
C GLU A 433 -75.90 -4.28 -30.49
N GLN A 434 -74.60 -4.00 -30.62
CA GLN A 434 -73.82 -4.42 -31.79
C GLN A 434 -73.67 -5.94 -31.87
N LEU A 435 -73.47 -6.64 -30.76
CA LEU A 435 -73.39 -8.11 -30.70
C LEU A 435 -74.74 -8.76 -31.01
N LEU A 436 -75.84 -8.15 -30.56
CA LEU A 436 -77.20 -8.60 -30.85
C LEU A 436 -77.54 -8.46 -32.34
N GLU A 437 -77.04 -7.42 -32.99
CA GLU A 437 -77.19 -7.18 -34.43
C GLU A 437 -76.29 -8.11 -35.27
N ASP A 438 -75.02 -8.28 -34.88
CA ASP A 438 -74.09 -9.23 -35.49
C ASP A 438 -74.63 -10.68 -35.40
N ALA A 439 -75.23 -11.06 -34.27
CA ALA A 439 -75.85 -12.38 -34.11
C ALA A 439 -77.12 -12.56 -34.97
N ALA A 440 -77.95 -11.52 -35.12
CA ALA A 440 -79.13 -11.57 -35.98
C ALA A 440 -78.75 -11.78 -37.45
N ASN A 441 -77.65 -11.16 -37.88
CA ASN A 441 -77.12 -11.21 -39.25
C ASN A 441 -76.16 -12.38 -39.52
N LEU A 442 -75.90 -13.24 -38.53
CA LEU A 442 -74.97 -14.35 -38.67
C LEU A 442 -75.46 -15.40 -39.68
N GLU A 443 -74.69 -15.64 -40.74
CA GLU A 443 -74.90 -16.75 -41.67
C GLU A 443 -74.15 -17.99 -41.18
N PHE A 444 -74.84 -19.14 -41.07
CA PHE A 444 -74.22 -20.37 -40.59
C PHE A 444 -73.46 -21.08 -41.71
N THR A 445 -72.18 -21.37 -41.50
CA THR A 445 -71.26 -21.85 -42.56
C THR A 445 -71.45 -23.31 -42.96
N ASP A 446 -72.13 -24.12 -42.13
CA ASP A 446 -72.22 -25.59 -42.29
C ASP A 446 -73.66 -26.14 -42.13
N ILE A 447 -74.68 -25.27 -42.18
CA ILE A 447 -76.08 -25.63 -41.91
C ILE A 447 -76.99 -24.97 -42.95
N ILE A 448 -77.70 -25.78 -43.74
CA ILE A 448 -78.69 -25.28 -44.70
C ILE A 448 -80.00 -25.01 -43.93
N VAL A 449 -80.21 -23.75 -43.54
CA VAL A 449 -81.50 -23.33 -42.99
C VAL A 449 -82.51 -23.27 -44.14
N THR A 450 -83.62 -24.01 -44.03
CA THR A 450 -84.68 -23.99 -45.05
C THR A 450 -85.29 -22.59 -45.15
N THR A 451 -85.73 -22.18 -46.34
CA THR A 451 -86.29 -20.84 -46.63
C THR A 451 -87.51 -20.47 -45.77
N ASN A 452 -88.11 -21.43 -45.06
CA ASN A 452 -89.27 -21.25 -44.19
C ASN A 452 -88.92 -21.31 -42.68
N GLY A 453 -87.66 -21.53 -42.32
CA GLY A 453 -87.20 -21.54 -40.91
C GLY A 453 -87.59 -22.76 -40.07
N GLU A 454 -88.21 -23.79 -40.67
CA GLU A 454 -88.69 -25.04 -40.03
C GLU A 454 -87.57 -25.85 -39.32
N PRO A 455 -87.93 -26.70 -38.32
CA PRO A 455 -86.98 -27.24 -37.36
C PRO A 455 -85.90 -28.12 -38.00
N VAL A 456 -84.67 -27.64 -37.84
CA VAL A 456 -83.43 -28.36 -38.12
C VAL A 456 -83.20 -29.39 -37.00
N THR A 457 -82.47 -30.49 -37.22
CA THR A 457 -82.34 -31.55 -36.18
C THR A 457 -81.77 -30.98 -34.88
N SER A 458 -82.05 -31.60 -33.73
CA SER A 458 -81.53 -31.13 -32.42
C SER A 458 -80.00 -30.98 -32.40
N LYS A 459 -79.27 -31.75 -33.23
CA LYS A 459 -77.82 -31.64 -33.40
C LYS A 459 -77.41 -30.36 -34.13
N GLU A 460 -78.17 -29.95 -35.15
CA GLU A 460 -77.93 -28.75 -35.94
C GLU A 460 -78.35 -27.47 -35.18
N ILE A 461 -79.46 -27.50 -34.42
CA ILE A 461 -79.83 -26.38 -33.51
C ILE A 461 -78.73 -26.14 -32.47
N LYS A 462 -78.17 -27.21 -31.89
CA LYS A 462 -77.01 -27.09 -30.97
C LYS A 462 -75.78 -26.50 -31.66
N SER A 463 -75.57 -26.81 -32.95
CA SER A 463 -74.49 -26.23 -33.74
C SER A 463 -74.72 -24.75 -34.05
N CYS A 464 -75.95 -24.33 -34.38
CA CYS A 464 -76.31 -22.91 -34.54
C CYS A 464 -76.09 -22.11 -33.26
N ILE A 465 -76.53 -22.64 -32.11
CA ILE A 465 -76.30 -22.03 -30.80
C ILE A 465 -74.79 -21.92 -30.54
N HIS A 466 -74.01 -22.96 -30.86
CA HIS A 466 -72.56 -22.93 -30.71
C HIS A 466 -71.89 -21.83 -31.54
N GLN A 467 -72.28 -21.65 -32.81
CA GLN A 467 -71.72 -20.61 -33.69
C GLN A 467 -72.08 -19.19 -33.21
N ILE A 468 -73.30 -18.97 -32.71
CA ILE A 468 -73.69 -17.66 -32.11
C ILE A 468 -72.89 -17.40 -30.85
N GLN A 469 -72.74 -18.40 -29.99
CA GLN A 469 -71.92 -18.31 -28.77
C GLN A 469 -70.46 -18.01 -29.11
N GLU A 470 -69.89 -18.69 -30.10
CA GLU A 470 -68.51 -18.50 -30.55
C GLU A 470 -68.27 -17.09 -31.10
N LEU A 471 -69.17 -16.56 -31.92
CA LEU A 471 -69.13 -15.17 -32.41
C LEU A 471 -69.04 -14.16 -31.25
N ILE A 472 -69.90 -14.32 -30.24
CA ILE A 472 -69.95 -13.45 -29.06
C ILE A 472 -68.64 -13.56 -28.27
N VAL A 473 -68.12 -14.79 -28.09
CA VAL A 473 -66.85 -15.02 -27.41
C VAL A 473 -65.71 -14.30 -28.15
N VAL A 474 -65.65 -14.36 -29.49
CA VAL A 474 -64.57 -13.74 -30.29
C VAL A 474 -64.57 -12.24 -30.13
N ARG A 475 -65.72 -11.62 -30.40
CA ARG A 475 -65.87 -10.17 -30.38
C ARG A 475 -65.64 -9.59 -28.99
N LEU A 476 -66.21 -10.23 -27.96
CA LEU A 476 -66.05 -9.79 -26.57
C LEU A 476 -64.59 -9.94 -26.11
N ASN A 477 -63.93 -11.06 -26.44
CA ASN A 477 -62.54 -11.31 -26.07
C ASN A 477 -61.60 -10.28 -26.71
N GLN A 478 -61.79 -9.95 -27.99
CA GLN A 478 -60.98 -8.92 -28.67
C GLN A 478 -61.10 -7.55 -27.99
N ALA A 479 -62.32 -7.13 -27.64
CA ALA A 479 -62.54 -5.83 -27.02
C ALA A 479 -62.02 -5.74 -25.58
N VAL A 480 -62.24 -6.79 -24.78
CA VAL A 480 -61.76 -6.86 -23.38
C VAL A 480 -60.23 -7.00 -23.34
N ALA A 481 -59.64 -7.82 -24.22
CA ALA A 481 -58.19 -7.99 -24.29
C ALA A 481 -57.48 -6.67 -24.65
N ASN A 482 -57.94 -5.95 -25.68
CA ASN A 482 -57.29 -4.71 -26.11
C ASN A 482 -57.24 -3.63 -25.01
N LYS A 483 -58.29 -3.48 -24.21
CA LYS A 483 -58.30 -2.54 -23.07
C LYS A 483 -57.39 -3.00 -21.92
N LEU A 484 -57.29 -4.30 -21.66
CA LEU A 484 -56.41 -4.89 -20.63
C LEU A 484 -54.91 -4.73 -20.94
N ILE A 485 -54.52 -4.93 -22.20
CA ILE A 485 -53.12 -4.86 -22.67
C ILE A 485 -52.50 -3.50 -22.31
N SER A 486 -53.20 -2.39 -22.64
CA SER A 486 -52.71 -1.02 -22.38
C SER A 486 -52.45 -0.69 -20.91
N SER A 487 -53.23 -1.27 -19.99
CA SER A 487 -53.11 -1.01 -18.55
C SER A 487 -51.97 -1.80 -17.89
N VAL A 488 -51.62 -2.96 -18.44
CA VAL A 488 -50.56 -3.81 -17.88
C VAL A 488 -49.18 -3.44 -18.44
N ASP A 489 -49.10 -2.99 -19.70
CA ASP A 489 -47.84 -2.49 -20.30
C ASP A 489 -47.25 -1.30 -19.51
N TYR A 490 -48.09 -0.41 -19.00
CA TYR A 490 -47.65 0.71 -18.14
C TYR A 490 -47.04 0.23 -16.81
N LEU A 491 -47.63 -0.78 -16.18
CA LEU A 491 -47.11 -1.34 -14.92
C LEU A 491 -45.80 -2.12 -15.12
N ARG A 492 -45.64 -2.78 -16.28
CA ARG A 492 -44.42 -3.46 -16.69
C ARG A 492 -43.23 -2.51 -16.75
N GLU A 493 -43.37 -1.41 -17.48
CA GLU A 493 -42.26 -0.47 -17.69
C GLU A 493 -41.79 0.18 -16.38
N SER A 494 -42.71 0.44 -15.45
CA SER A 494 -42.37 0.95 -14.11
C SER A 494 -41.62 -0.09 -13.25
N PHE A 495 -42.02 -1.37 -13.29
CA PHE A 495 -41.39 -2.44 -12.51
C PHE A 495 -39.99 -2.78 -13.02
N VAL A 496 -39.88 -3.07 -14.33
CA VAL A 496 -38.63 -3.49 -14.97
C VAL A 496 -37.60 -2.36 -14.90
N GLY A 497 -38.00 -1.11 -15.21
CA GLY A 497 -37.08 0.03 -15.17
C GLY A 497 -36.59 0.41 -13.77
N THR A 498 -37.29 0.01 -12.70
CA THR A 498 -36.82 0.21 -11.32
C THR A 498 -35.84 -0.89 -10.92
N LEU A 499 -36.17 -2.14 -11.24
CA LEU A 499 -35.32 -3.28 -10.94
C LEU A 499 -33.99 -3.24 -11.72
N GLU A 500 -34.04 -2.89 -13.01
CA GLU A 500 -32.86 -2.69 -13.86
C GLU A 500 -31.91 -1.64 -13.29
N ARG A 501 -32.42 -0.52 -12.77
CA ARG A 501 -31.60 0.53 -12.16
C ARG A 501 -30.95 0.06 -10.86
N CYS A 502 -31.67 -0.68 -10.02
CA CYS A 502 -31.12 -1.28 -8.80
C CYS A 502 -30.01 -2.30 -9.12
N LEU A 503 -30.25 -3.19 -10.09
CA LEU A 503 -29.29 -4.23 -10.50
C LEU A 503 -28.08 -3.64 -11.23
N SER A 504 -28.28 -2.64 -12.08
CA SER A 504 -27.18 -1.90 -12.72
C SER A 504 -26.31 -1.17 -11.71
N SER A 505 -26.89 -0.68 -10.61
CA SER A 505 -26.14 -0.07 -9.50
C SER A 505 -25.30 -1.11 -8.73
N LEU A 506 -25.79 -2.34 -8.60
CA LEU A 506 -25.03 -3.46 -8.02
C LEU A 506 -23.85 -3.85 -8.93
N GLU A 507 -24.06 -3.99 -10.25
CA GLU A 507 -23.00 -4.36 -11.20
C GLU A 507 -21.91 -3.29 -11.34
N LYS A 508 -22.28 -2.01 -11.49
CA LYS A 508 -21.29 -0.90 -11.60
C LYS A 508 -20.39 -0.78 -10.38
N SER A 509 -20.89 -1.17 -9.21
CA SER A 509 -20.10 -1.11 -7.96
C SER A 509 -19.15 -2.29 -7.75
N ASN A 510 -19.28 -3.36 -8.57
CA ASN A 510 -18.41 -4.53 -8.52
C ASN A 510 -17.27 -4.49 -9.56
N MET A 511 -17.27 -3.52 -10.49
CA MET A 511 -16.32 -3.42 -11.61
C MET A 511 -14.85 -3.13 -11.23
N ASP A 512 -14.53 -3.00 -9.95
CA ASP A 512 -13.16 -2.72 -9.48
C ASP A 512 -12.36 -3.99 -9.09
N PHE A 513 -12.94 -5.20 -9.16
CA PHE A 513 -12.25 -6.42 -8.70
C PHE A 513 -12.31 -7.57 -9.73
N SER A 514 -11.14 -8.16 -10.04
CA SER A 514 -10.90 -9.06 -11.18
C SER A 514 -11.52 -10.46 -11.14
N VAL A 515 -12.62 -10.70 -10.40
CA VAL A 515 -13.22 -12.03 -10.21
C VAL A 515 -14.68 -12.04 -10.71
N HIS A 516 -14.87 -11.93 -12.04
CA HIS A 516 -16.15 -11.46 -12.61
C HIS A 516 -17.08 -12.49 -13.28
N ASN A 517 -16.75 -13.78 -13.34
CA ASN A 517 -17.59 -14.71 -14.11
C ASN A 517 -18.74 -15.36 -13.31
N VAL A 518 -18.63 -15.50 -11.98
CA VAL A 518 -19.65 -16.21 -11.18
C VAL A 518 -20.80 -15.27 -10.78
N THR A 519 -20.48 -14.07 -10.29
CA THR A 519 -21.48 -13.10 -9.83
C THR A 519 -22.35 -12.57 -10.96
N SER A 520 -21.78 -12.35 -12.16
CA SER A 520 -22.54 -11.88 -13.33
C SER A 520 -23.54 -12.91 -13.86
N ASN A 521 -23.23 -14.21 -13.73
CA ASN A 521 -24.14 -15.27 -14.15
C ASN A 521 -25.35 -15.41 -13.22
N HIS A 522 -25.14 -15.27 -11.90
CA HIS A 522 -26.24 -15.28 -10.94
C HIS A 522 -27.07 -13.98 -10.99
N LEU A 523 -26.44 -12.82 -11.21
CA LEU A 523 -27.17 -11.58 -11.46
C LEU A 523 -28.00 -11.65 -12.75
N LYS A 524 -27.47 -12.28 -13.81
CA LYS A 524 -28.23 -12.59 -15.02
C LYS A 524 -29.40 -13.55 -14.77
N GLN A 525 -29.25 -14.52 -13.87
CA GLN A 525 -30.35 -15.40 -13.46
C GLN A 525 -31.43 -14.62 -12.68
N ILE A 526 -31.02 -13.70 -11.81
CA ILE A 526 -31.93 -12.79 -11.09
C ILE A 526 -32.66 -11.86 -12.07
N LEU A 527 -31.94 -11.27 -13.03
CA LEU A 527 -32.53 -10.50 -14.14
C LEU A 527 -33.54 -11.40 -14.87
N ASN A 528 -33.14 -12.57 -15.36
CA ASN A 528 -34.03 -13.47 -16.11
C ASN A 528 -35.28 -13.88 -15.31
N ALA A 529 -35.15 -14.14 -14.00
CA ALA A 529 -36.30 -14.44 -13.14
C ALA A 529 -37.25 -13.23 -13.01
N ALA A 530 -36.72 -12.02 -12.97
CA ALA A 530 -37.50 -10.78 -13.01
C ALA A 530 -38.11 -10.48 -14.39
N TYR A 531 -37.43 -10.81 -15.49
CA TYR A 531 -37.97 -10.68 -16.86
C TYR A 531 -38.98 -11.78 -17.22
N HIS A 532 -38.95 -12.91 -16.52
CA HIS A 532 -39.96 -13.96 -16.65
C HIS A 532 -41.32 -13.60 -16.01
N VAL A 533 -41.52 -12.37 -15.51
CA VAL A 533 -42.85 -11.72 -15.42
C VAL A 533 -43.39 -11.40 -16.83
N GLU A 534 -43.24 -12.32 -17.77
CA GLU A 534 -43.97 -12.26 -19.02
C GLU A 534 -45.44 -12.49 -18.69
N VAL A 535 -46.17 -11.40 -18.46
CA VAL A 535 -47.54 -11.36 -18.91
C VAL A 535 -47.49 -10.85 -20.34
N THR A 536 -47.07 -11.71 -21.27
CA THR A 536 -47.13 -11.38 -22.69
C THR A 536 -48.58 -11.13 -23.04
N PHE A 537 -48.88 -9.90 -23.42
CA PHE A 537 -50.21 -9.37 -23.71
C PHE A 537 -50.24 -8.97 -25.20
N HIS A 538 -49.89 -9.92 -26.06
CA HIS A 538 -49.89 -9.75 -27.51
C HIS A 538 -51.17 -10.39 -28.04
N SER A 539 -51.74 -9.88 -29.13
CA SER A 539 -52.88 -10.49 -29.82
C SER A 539 -52.51 -11.93 -30.25
N GLY A 540 -52.84 -12.92 -29.40
CA GLY A 540 -52.35 -14.30 -29.47
C GLY A 540 -51.84 -14.91 -28.14
N SER A 541 -51.81 -14.16 -27.03
CA SER A 541 -51.22 -14.64 -25.77
C SER A 541 -52.07 -15.62 -24.97
N SER A 542 -51.43 -16.32 -24.02
CA SER A 542 -52.08 -17.23 -23.06
C SER A 542 -53.29 -16.61 -22.35
N VAL A 543 -53.31 -15.30 -22.11
CA VAL A 543 -54.42 -14.61 -21.44
C VAL A 543 -55.62 -14.43 -22.38
N THR A 544 -55.40 -14.06 -23.65
CA THR A 544 -56.51 -14.01 -24.63
C THR A 544 -57.14 -15.37 -24.86
N ARG A 545 -56.33 -16.45 -24.82
CA ARG A 545 -56.78 -17.84 -24.89
C ARG A 545 -57.48 -18.30 -23.60
N LEU A 546 -57.09 -17.78 -22.44
CA LEU A 546 -57.71 -18.07 -21.14
C LEU A 546 -59.03 -17.32 -20.92
N VAL A 547 -59.08 -16.03 -21.28
CA VAL A 547 -60.30 -15.22 -21.28
C VAL A 547 -61.31 -15.87 -22.25
N TRP A 548 -60.85 -16.30 -23.43
CA TRP A 548 -61.61 -17.12 -24.36
C TRP A 548 -62.17 -18.41 -23.72
N GLU A 549 -61.33 -19.26 -23.12
CA GLU A 549 -61.77 -20.51 -22.48
C GLU A 549 -62.74 -20.28 -21.31
N GLN A 550 -62.57 -19.20 -20.54
CA GLN A 550 -63.45 -18.89 -19.42
C GLN A 550 -64.80 -18.33 -19.89
N ILE A 551 -64.82 -17.45 -20.88
CA ILE A 551 -66.06 -16.98 -21.53
C ILE A 551 -66.80 -18.19 -22.12
N LYS A 552 -66.07 -19.10 -22.78
CA LYS A 552 -66.61 -20.35 -23.33
C LYS A 552 -67.21 -21.27 -22.25
N GLN A 553 -66.53 -21.48 -21.11
CA GLN A 553 -67.06 -22.29 -19.99
C GLN A 553 -68.30 -21.68 -19.32
N ILE A 554 -68.39 -20.36 -19.26
CA ILE A 554 -69.55 -19.66 -18.67
C ILE A 554 -70.77 -19.82 -19.59
N ILE A 555 -70.57 -19.61 -20.89
CA ILE A 555 -71.63 -19.67 -21.90
C ILE A 555 -72.12 -21.11 -22.16
N GLN A 556 -71.27 -22.12 -21.98
CA GLN A 556 -71.63 -23.53 -22.15
C GLN A 556 -72.63 -24.09 -21.11
N ARG A 557 -72.89 -23.36 -20.01
CA ARG A 557 -73.79 -23.82 -18.91
C ARG A 557 -75.26 -23.43 -19.09
N ILE A 558 -75.64 -22.87 -20.23
CA ILE A 558 -77.00 -22.38 -20.50
C ILE A 558 -77.94 -23.57 -20.78
N THR A 559 -79.12 -23.58 -20.14
CA THR A 559 -80.18 -24.57 -20.35
C THR A 559 -80.99 -24.26 -21.60
N PHE A 560 -81.18 -25.28 -22.44
CA PHE A 560 -81.72 -25.17 -23.80
C PHE A 560 -83.25 -25.12 -23.84
N VAL A 561 -83.79 -24.22 -24.66
CA VAL A 561 -85.19 -24.26 -25.11
C VAL A 561 -85.17 -24.45 -26.63
N ASN A 562 -85.80 -25.52 -27.12
CA ASN A 562 -85.90 -25.79 -28.56
C ASN A 562 -86.87 -24.77 -29.19
N PRO A 563 -86.44 -23.93 -30.14
CA PRO A 563 -87.34 -23.00 -30.82
C PRO A 563 -88.16 -23.70 -31.91
N PRO A 564 -89.31 -23.12 -32.30
CA PRO A 564 -90.07 -23.57 -33.46
C PRO A 564 -89.45 -23.14 -34.81
N ALA A 565 -88.64 -22.08 -34.87
CA ALA A 565 -87.95 -21.64 -36.09
C ALA A 565 -86.64 -20.83 -35.84
N ILE A 566 -85.67 -20.89 -36.76
CA ILE A 566 -84.39 -20.15 -36.70
C ILE A 566 -84.56 -18.74 -37.31
N THR A 567 -85.16 -17.82 -36.56
CA THR A 567 -85.37 -16.42 -37.00
C THR A 567 -84.29 -15.47 -36.47
N PRO A 568 -84.11 -14.27 -37.04
CA PRO A 568 -83.22 -13.24 -36.51
C PRO A 568 -83.51 -12.88 -35.05
N GLU A 569 -84.78 -12.87 -34.64
CA GLU A 569 -85.21 -12.61 -33.26
C GLU A 569 -84.79 -13.75 -32.31
N TRP A 570 -84.84 -15.00 -32.78
CA TRP A 570 -84.33 -16.12 -32.02
C TRP A 570 -82.81 -16.04 -31.84
N LYS A 571 -82.06 -15.73 -32.91
CA LYS A 571 -80.60 -15.54 -32.82
C LYS A 571 -80.25 -14.42 -31.83
N ARG A 572 -80.99 -13.30 -31.87
CA ARG A 572 -80.87 -12.18 -30.94
C ARG A 572 -81.13 -12.61 -29.50
N LYS A 573 -82.17 -13.42 -29.26
CA LYS A 573 -82.49 -13.94 -27.92
C LYS A 573 -81.42 -14.88 -27.38
N VAL A 574 -80.89 -15.79 -28.22
CA VAL A 574 -79.77 -16.68 -27.85
C VAL A 574 -78.51 -15.87 -27.51
N ALA A 575 -78.23 -14.82 -28.29
CA ALA A 575 -77.12 -13.92 -28.01
C ALA A 575 -77.32 -13.11 -26.71
N GLN A 576 -78.55 -12.65 -26.44
CA GLN A 576 -78.90 -11.95 -25.22
C GLN A 576 -78.72 -12.83 -23.98
N ASP A 577 -79.24 -14.07 -24.01
CA ASP A 577 -79.09 -15.03 -22.92
C ASP A 577 -77.61 -15.38 -22.68
N ALA A 578 -76.80 -15.47 -23.75
CA ALA A 578 -75.36 -15.67 -23.66
C ALA A 578 -74.64 -14.48 -22.99
N ILE A 579 -74.99 -13.25 -23.35
CA ILE A 579 -74.44 -12.02 -22.75
C ILE A 579 -74.87 -11.88 -21.27
N GLU A 580 -76.11 -12.19 -20.93
CA GLU A 580 -76.62 -12.09 -19.55
C GLU A 580 -76.05 -13.18 -18.63
N SER A 581 -75.63 -14.32 -19.19
CA SER A 581 -74.92 -15.38 -18.46
C SER A 581 -73.47 -15.00 -18.05
N LEU A 582 -72.88 -14.00 -18.70
CA LEU A 582 -71.52 -13.52 -18.45
C LEU A 582 -71.46 -12.64 -17.20
N SER A 583 -71.03 -13.21 -16.08
CA SER A 583 -70.76 -12.44 -14.86
C SER A 583 -69.43 -11.68 -14.96
N ALA A 584 -69.49 -10.37 -15.15
CA ALA A 584 -68.31 -9.49 -15.13
C ALA A 584 -67.48 -9.65 -13.85
N ALA A 585 -68.14 -9.88 -12.70
CA ALA A 585 -67.47 -10.12 -11.42
C ALA A 585 -66.74 -11.47 -11.34
N LYS A 586 -67.16 -12.50 -12.11
CA LYS A 586 -66.41 -13.76 -12.20
C LYS A 586 -65.21 -13.62 -13.15
N LEU A 587 -65.38 -12.91 -14.27
CA LEU A 587 -64.32 -12.68 -15.24
C LEU A 587 -63.18 -11.82 -14.65
N ALA A 588 -63.51 -10.69 -13.99
CA ALA A 588 -62.54 -9.82 -13.33
C ALA A 588 -61.77 -10.54 -12.21
N ARG A 589 -62.47 -11.32 -11.36
CA ARG A 589 -61.83 -12.14 -10.31
C ARG A 589 -60.87 -13.18 -10.88
N SER A 590 -61.23 -13.81 -12.00
CA SER A 590 -60.38 -14.82 -12.65
C SER A 590 -59.09 -14.22 -13.21
N ILE A 591 -59.20 -13.09 -13.93
CA ILE A 591 -58.06 -12.36 -14.50
C ILE A 591 -57.11 -11.84 -13.41
N CYS A 592 -57.65 -11.19 -12.38
CA CYS A 592 -56.86 -10.70 -11.25
C CYS A 592 -56.27 -11.85 -10.42
N SER A 593 -56.94 -12.99 -10.30
CA SER A 593 -56.36 -14.17 -9.64
C SER A 593 -55.11 -14.67 -10.37
N GLN A 594 -55.13 -14.74 -11.70
CA GLN A 594 -53.96 -15.19 -12.46
C GLN A 594 -52.80 -14.21 -12.44
N PHE A 595 -53.09 -12.91 -12.50
CA PHE A 595 -52.08 -11.87 -12.34
C PHE A 595 -51.37 -11.99 -10.99
N ARG A 596 -52.13 -12.21 -9.91
CA ARG A 596 -51.59 -12.48 -8.57
C ARG A 596 -50.74 -13.75 -8.53
N THR A 597 -51.19 -14.85 -9.15
CA THR A 597 -50.42 -16.10 -9.19
C THR A 597 -49.08 -15.93 -9.90
N ARG A 598 -49.03 -15.16 -11.01
CA ARG A 598 -47.76 -14.88 -11.71
C ARG A 598 -46.83 -13.96 -10.92
N LEU A 599 -47.38 -12.93 -10.26
CA LEU A 599 -46.63 -12.08 -9.35
C LEU A 599 -45.99 -12.88 -8.20
N ASN A 600 -46.77 -13.76 -7.56
CA ASN A 600 -46.26 -14.65 -6.52
C ASN A 600 -45.14 -15.56 -7.05
N SER A 601 -45.33 -16.18 -8.21
CA SER A 601 -44.31 -17.05 -8.81
C SER A 601 -43.01 -16.32 -9.14
N SER A 602 -43.09 -15.05 -9.53
CA SER A 602 -41.89 -14.25 -9.80
C SER A 602 -41.18 -13.82 -8.51
N HIS A 603 -41.94 -13.41 -7.49
CA HIS A 603 -41.42 -13.14 -6.15
C HIS A 603 -40.67 -14.36 -5.58
N ASP A 604 -41.28 -15.55 -5.68
CA ASP A 604 -40.68 -16.80 -5.22
C ASP A 604 -39.38 -17.14 -6.00
N ALA A 605 -39.38 -16.95 -7.32
CA ALA A 605 -38.20 -17.19 -8.17
C ALA A 605 -37.06 -16.19 -7.88
N PHE A 606 -37.39 -14.92 -7.63
CA PHE A 606 -36.44 -13.90 -7.21
C PHE A 606 -35.84 -14.25 -5.85
N ALA A 607 -36.68 -14.58 -4.86
CA ALA A 607 -36.23 -14.97 -3.53
C ALA A 607 -35.32 -16.21 -3.55
N ALA A 608 -35.65 -17.22 -4.39
CA ALA A 608 -34.81 -18.41 -4.57
C ALA A 608 -33.44 -18.07 -5.19
N SER A 609 -33.43 -17.22 -6.21
CA SER A 609 -32.19 -16.79 -6.89
C SER A 609 -31.31 -15.94 -5.97
N LEU A 610 -31.91 -15.07 -5.16
CA LEU A 610 -31.20 -14.27 -4.16
C LEU A 610 -30.58 -15.15 -3.06
N ARG A 611 -31.31 -16.16 -2.56
CA ARG A 611 -30.77 -17.15 -1.60
C ARG A 611 -29.60 -17.94 -2.18
N GLN A 612 -29.68 -18.35 -3.44
CA GLN A 612 -28.57 -19.06 -4.08
C GLN A 612 -27.33 -18.17 -4.24
N LEU A 613 -27.52 -16.88 -4.55
CA LEU A 613 -26.44 -15.89 -4.57
C LEU A 613 -25.84 -15.69 -3.16
N GLU A 614 -26.67 -15.60 -2.13
CA GLU A 614 -26.25 -15.52 -0.72
C GLU A 614 -25.42 -16.76 -0.32
N GLU A 615 -25.92 -17.97 -0.56
CA GLU A 615 -25.23 -19.22 -0.23
C GLU A 615 -23.89 -19.36 -0.98
N GLY A 616 -23.87 -19.05 -2.28
CA GLY A 616 -22.65 -19.07 -3.10
C GLY A 616 -21.62 -18.03 -2.65
N HIS A 617 -22.09 -16.83 -2.28
CA HIS A 617 -21.25 -15.76 -1.75
C HIS A 617 -20.65 -16.13 -0.39
N THR A 618 -21.50 -16.61 0.53
CA THR A 618 -21.11 -16.98 1.91
C THR A 618 -20.14 -18.16 1.89
N GLY A 619 -20.41 -19.21 1.11
CA GLY A 619 -19.54 -20.37 1.02
C GLY A 619 -18.19 -20.10 0.34
N ARG A 620 -18.12 -19.17 -0.63
CA ARG A 620 -16.85 -18.69 -1.21
C ARG A 620 -16.06 -17.90 -0.17
N LEU A 621 -16.72 -17.01 0.55
CA LEU A 621 -16.11 -16.17 1.57
C LEU A 621 -15.56 -16.98 2.73
N GLU A 622 -16.30 -17.93 3.29
CA GLU A 622 -15.81 -18.78 4.39
C GLU A 622 -14.53 -19.53 4.01
N ARG A 623 -14.48 -20.13 2.81
CA ARG A 623 -13.28 -20.85 2.34
C ARG A 623 -12.09 -19.94 2.09
N THR A 624 -12.35 -18.78 1.51
CA THR A 624 -11.33 -17.78 1.19
C THR A 624 -10.83 -17.13 2.48
N GLU A 625 -11.73 -16.81 3.40
CA GLU A 625 -11.46 -16.24 4.72
C GLU A 625 -10.60 -17.18 5.56
N ASP A 626 -10.92 -18.46 5.67
CA ASP A 626 -10.11 -19.42 6.46
C ASP A 626 -8.69 -19.61 5.91
N LEU A 627 -8.52 -19.55 4.57
CA LEU A 627 -7.21 -19.62 3.94
C LEU A 627 -6.41 -18.33 4.19
N TRP A 628 -7.02 -17.17 3.94
CA TRP A 628 -6.35 -15.87 4.09
C TRP A 628 -6.15 -15.46 5.55
N LEU A 629 -7.03 -15.87 6.47
CA LEU A 629 -6.85 -15.71 7.92
C LEU A 629 -5.62 -16.47 8.39
N ARG A 630 -5.41 -17.72 7.93
CA ARG A 630 -4.21 -18.50 8.27
C ARG A 630 -2.95 -17.85 7.72
N VAL A 631 -2.95 -17.50 6.43
CA VAL A 631 -1.80 -16.82 5.81
C VAL A 631 -1.48 -15.50 6.51
N ARG A 632 -2.50 -14.70 6.84
CA ARG A 632 -2.35 -13.43 7.56
C ARG A 632 -1.82 -13.65 8.97
N LYS A 633 -2.35 -14.62 9.71
CA LYS A 633 -1.97 -14.88 11.10
C LYS A 633 -0.52 -15.37 11.21
N ASP A 634 -0.09 -16.21 10.28
CA ASP A 634 1.20 -16.89 10.38
C ASP A 634 2.32 -16.14 9.64
N HIS A 635 2.02 -15.53 8.49
CA HIS A 635 3.04 -14.93 7.62
C HIS A 635 3.14 -13.40 7.72
N ALA A 636 2.03 -12.68 7.88
CA ALA A 636 2.07 -11.21 7.94
C ALA A 636 2.93 -10.66 9.11
N PRO A 637 2.91 -11.24 10.33
CA PRO A 637 3.72 -10.73 11.44
C PRO A 637 5.22 -10.91 11.18
N ARG A 638 5.63 -12.03 10.57
CA ARG A 638 7.03 -12.29 10.21
C ARG A 638 7.49 -11.38 9.07
N LEU A 639 6.65 -11.13 8.06
CA LEU A 639 6.96 -10.17 7.01
C LEU A 639 7.04 -8.73 7.54
N ALA A 640 6.16 -8.36 8.48
CA ALA A 640 6.23 -7.07 9.14
C ALA A 640 7.55 -6.87 9.89
N ARG A 641 8.05 -7.91 10.55
CA ARG A 641 9.39 -7.89 11.16
C ARG A 641 10.49 -7.64 10.12
N LEU A 642 10.48 -8.35 9.00
CA LEU A 642 11.46 -8.11 7.91
C LEU A 642 11.33 -6.69 7.32
N SER A 643 10.10 -6.19 7.19
CA SER A 643 9.82 -4.81 6.78
C SER A 643 10.43 -3.81 7.76
N LEU A 644 10.21 -3.97 9.07
CA LEU A 644 10.82 -3.12 10.10
C LEU A 644 12.34 -3.21 10.11
N GLU A 645 12.92 -4.40 9.97
CA GLU A 645 14.39 -4.60 9.96
C GLU A 645 15.04 -3.94 8.74
N SER A 646 14.49 -4.16 7.55
CA SER A 646 14.95 -3.51 6.31
C SER A 646 14.76 -1.99 6.35
N ARG A 647 13.64 -1.52 6.89
CA ARG A 647 13.35 -0.09 7.07
C ARG A 647 14.33 0.57 8.03
N SER A 648 14.56 -0.05 9.18
CA SER A 648 15.50 0.42 10.18
C SER A 648 16.90 0.56 9.60
N LEU A 649 17.37 -0.44 8.86
CA LEU A 649 18.68 -0.38 8.23
C LEU A 649 18.79 0.75 7.22
N ARG A 650 17.77 0.91 6.36
CA ARG A 650 17.65 2.03 5.41
C ARG A 650 17.72 3.39 6.14
N ASP A 651 16.96 3.54 7.22
CA ASP A 651 16.87 4.78 7.99
C ASP A 651 18.20 5.09 8.71
N VAL A 652 18.89 4.08 9.26
CA VAL A 652 20.24 4.22 9.84
C VAL A 652 21.26 4.62 8.76
N LEU A 653 21.19 4.03 7.57
CA LEU A 653 22.05 4.42 6.47
C LEU A 653 21.79 5.88 6.11
N LEU A 654 20.55 6.28 5.85
CA LEU A 654 20.22 7.64 5.42
C LEU A 654 20.47 8.73 6.47
N HIS A 655 20.21 8.46 7.74
CA HIS A 655 20.11 9.51 8.75
C HIS A 655 21.00 9.26 9.99
N GLY A 656 21.64 8.10 10.08
CA GLY A 656 22.38 7.68 11.27
C GLY A 656 21.45 7.33 12.43
N LYS A 657 22.04 6.87 13.55
CA LYS A 657 21.29 6.65 14.79
C LYS A 657 20.83 8.00 15.37
N PRO A 658 19.56 8.13 15.79
CA PRO A 658 19.08 9.33 16.47
C PRO A 658 19.80 9.53 17.81
N LYS A 659 19.99 10.79 18.20
CA LYS A 659 20.55 11.15 19.51
C LYS A 659 19.44 11.08 20.56
N LEU A 660 19.65 10.31 21.62
CA LEU A 660 18.78 10.28 22.80
C LEU A 660 19.05 11.51 23.66
N GLY A 661 18.02 12.32 23.88
CA GLY A 661 18.02 13.41 24.85
C GLY A 661 17.42 13.00 26.20
N ARG A 662 16.92 13.98 26.97
CA ARG A 662 16.25 13.73 28.25
C ARG A 662 14.96 12.92 28.09
N GLU A 663 14.61 12.15 29.11
CA GLU A 663 13.31 11.47 29.21
C GLU A 663 12.18 12.52 29.25
N LEU A 664 11.20 12.38 28.37
CA LEU A 664 9.97 13.19 28.32
C LEU A 664 8.82 12.50 29.06
N GLY A 665 8.81 11.16 29.05
CA GLY A 665 7.82 10.38 29.75
C GLY A 665 8.08 8.88 29.64
N ARG A 666 7.51 8.12 30.57
CA ARG A 666 7.58 6.66 30.61
C ARG A 666 6.18 6.09 30.65
N GLY A 667 5.88 5.24 29.68
CA GLY A 667 4.63 4.52 29.56
C GLY A 667 4.82 3.03 29.83
N GLN A 668 3.72 2.28 29.72
CA GLN A 668 3.72 0.82 29.81
C GLN A 668 4.52 0.17 28.67
N TYR A 669 4.56 0.82 27.50
CA TYR A 669 5.15 0.27 26.26
C TYR A 669 6.56 0.76 25.98
N GLY A 670 7.16 1.53 26.89
CA GLY A 670 8.50 2.07 26.68
C GLY A 670 8.70 3.47 27.23
N VAL A 671 9.81 4.07 26.83
CA VAL A 671 10.26 5.38 27.30
C VAL A 671 10.33 6.34 26.12
N VAL A 672 9.81 7.55 26.27
CA VAL A 672 9.87 8.61 25.27
C VAL A 672 10.95 9.60 25.65
N TYR A 673 11.86 9.87 24.72
CA TYR A 673 12.98 10.78 24.87
C TYR A 673 12.85 11.97 23.93
N LEU A 674 13.44 13.09 24.34
CA LEU A 674 13.67 14.24 23.49
C LEU A 674 14.63 13.84 22.37
N CYS A 675 14.32 14.23 21.13
CA CYS A 675 15.26 14.16 20.01
C CYS A 675 15.20 15.49 19.27
N ASP A 676 16.25 16.31 19.32
CA ASP A 676 16.16 17.66 18.73
C ASP A 676 15.83 17.59 17.24
N SER A 677 16.67 16.91 16.46
CA SER A 677 16.47 16.72 15.03
C SER A 677 16.96 15.36 14.54
N TRP A 678 16.27 14.79 13.56
CA TRP A 678 16.72 13.57 12.87
C TRP A 678 16.27 13.56 11.41
N GLY A 679 17.17 13.23 10.49
CA GLY A 679 16.87 13.19 9.06
C GLY A 679 16.34 14.51 8.48
N GLY A 680 16.82 15.66 8.98
CA GLY A 680 16.36 16.99 8.57
C GLY A 680 15.00 17.40 9.16
N ARG A 681 14.40 16.58 10.03
CA ARG A 681 13.15 16.89 10.73
C ARG A 681 13.44 17.46 12.10
N TYR A 682 12.64 18.45 12.49
CA TYR A 682 12.67 19.11 13.80
C TYR A 682 11.26 19.69 14.05
N PRO A 683 10.72 19.62 15.28
CA PRO A 683 11.24 18.90 16.44
C PRO A 683 10.85 17.41 16.44
N CYS A 684 11.69 16.54 17.01
CA CYS A 684 11.42 15.09 17.08
C CYS A 684 11.26 14.56 18.52
N ALA A 685 10.57 13.42 18.64
CA ALA A 685 10.47 12.61 19.83
C ALA A 685 10.86 11.19 19.47
N LEU A 686 11.45 10.47 20.43
CA LEU A 686 11.93 9.12 20.22
C LEU A 686 11.34 8.19 21.27
N LYS A 687 10.48 7.27 20.84
CA LYS A 687 9.89 6.25 21.71
C LYS A 687 10.71 4.97 21.60
N SER A 688 11.35 4.59 22.69
CA SER A 688 12.10 3.34 22.81
C SER A 688 11.18 2.24 23.33
N VAL A 689 10.99 1.20 22.53
CA VAL A 689 10.19 0.01 22.86
C VAL A 689 11.11 -1.19 22.95
N VAL A 690 11.08 -1.91 24.08
CA VAL A 690 11.81 -3.16 24.26
C VAL A 690 10.80 -4.31 24.23
N PRO A 691 10.62 -4.99 23.09
CA PRO A 691 9.74 -6.14 23.01
C PRO A 691 10.29 -7.31 23.84
N PRO A 692 9.50 -7.90 24.76
CA PRO A 692 9.97 -8.94 25.68
C PRO A 692 10.12 -10.32 25.03
N ASP A 693 9.42 -10.59 23.92
CA ASP A 693 9.46 -11.85 23.17
C ASP A 693 9.19 -11.62 21.67
N ASP A 694 9.30 -12.69 20.87
CA ASP A 694 9.10 -12.65 19.42
C ASP A 694 7.67 -12.26 19.00
N LYS A 695 6.65 -12.61 19.81
CA LYS A 695 5.26 -12.25 19.51
C LYS A 695 5.09 -10.74 19.58
N HIS A 696 5.53 -10.12 20.69
CA HIS A 696 5.48 -8.67 20.85
C HIS A 696 6.36 -7.95 19.82
N TRP A 697 7.48 -8.55 19.41
CA TRP A 697 8.31 -8.01 18.33
C TRP A 697 7.52 -7.91 17.02
N ASN A 698 6.83 -8.99 16.64
CA ASN A 698 6.04 -9.03 15.42
C ASN A 698 4.82 -8.10 15.50
N ASP A 699 4.16 -8.01 16.66
CA ASP A 699 3.03 -7.13 16.88
C ASP A 699 3.43 -5.65 16.70
N LEU A 700 4.56 -5.25 17.31
CA LEU A 700 5.16 -3.93 17.16
C LEU A 700 5.55 -3.63 15.71
N ALA A 701 6.16 -4.59 15.01
CA ALA A 701 6.55 -4.41 13.62
C ALA A 701 5.34 -4.20 12.70
N LEU A 702 4.26 -4.93 12.95
CA LEU A 702 3.02 -4.77 12.20
C LEU A 702 2.30 -3.45 12.58
N GLU A 703 2.31 -3.03 13.84
CA GLU A 703 1.84 -1.70 14.27
C GLU A 703 2.60 -0.57 13.56
N PHE A 704 3.93 -0.68 13.52
CA PHE A 704 4.79 0.28 12.85
C PHE A 704 4.41 0.42 11.38
N HIS A 705 4.22 -0.70 10.68
CA HIS A 705 3.83 -0.69 9.28
C HIS A 705 2.48 0.00 9.06
N TYR A 706 1.44 -0.38 9.83
CA TYR A 706 0.13 0.27 9.73
C TYR A 706 0.19 1.78 9.98
N THR A 707 0.82 2.19 11.08
CA THR A 707 0.96 3.60 11.45
C THR A 707 1.67 4.39 10.35
N ARG A 708 2.65 3.77 9.69
CA ARG A 708 3.42 4.42 8.63
C ARG A 708 2.68 4.47 7.30
N SER A 709 1.87 3.46 6.98
CA SER A 709 1.07 3.40 5.74
C SER A 709 -0.13 4.34 5.75
N LEU A 710 -0.53 4.85 6.92
CA LEU A 710 -1.59 5.85 7.01
C LEU A 710 -1.25 7.13 6.24
N PRO A 711 -2.21 7.70 5.49
CA PRO A 711 -2.07 9.05 4.96
C PRO A 711 -1.82 10.04 6.09
N LYS A 712 -0.97 11.03 5.82
CA LYS A 712 -0.73 12.12 6.79
C LYS A 712 -2.04 12.83 7.10
N HIS A 713 -2.25 13.12 8.38
CA HIS A 713 -3.46 13.78 8.85
C HIS A 713 -3.12 14.81 9.93
N GLU A 714 -3.78 15.96 9.93
CA GLU A 714 -3.47 17.05 10.86
C GLU A 714 -3.70 16.68 12.34
N ARG A 715 -4.54 15.68 12.60
CA ARG A 715 -4.94 15.25 13.94
C ARG A 715 -4.33 13.93 14.39
N LEU A 716 -3.35 13.40 13.65
CA LEU A 716 -2.58 12.22 14.05
C LEU A 716 -1.10 12.57 14.14
N VAL A 717 -0.40 11.95 15.09
CA VAL A 717 1.05 12.13 15.25
C VAL A 717 1.81 11.43 14.13
N ASP A 718 2.60 12.21 13.39
CA ASP A 718 3.43 11.73 12.29
C ASP A 718 4.58 10.83 12.79
N LEU A 719 4.62 9.60 12.27
CA LEU A 719 5.75 8.68 12.42
C LEU A 719 6.77 8.90 11.29
N HIS A 720 7.97 9.37 11.64
CA HIS A 720 9.00 9.72 10.67
C HIS A 720 9.85 8.53 10.22
N GLY A 721 10.14 7.58 11.13
CA GLY A 721 10.97 6.42 10.84
C GLY A 721 11.23 5.54 12.06
N SER A 722 12.10 4.56 11.90
CA SER A 722 12.47 3.60 12.95
C SER A 722 13.95 3.28 12.94
N VAL A 723 14.53 2.99 14.10
CA VAL A 723 15.88 2.43 14.24
C VAL A 723 15.86 1.30 15.25
N ILE A 724 16.36 0.13 14.88
CA ILE A 724 16.60 -0.99 15.78
C ILE A 724 17.98 -0.81 16.40
N ASP A 725 18.00 -0.71 17.72
CA ASP A 725 19.22 -0.60 18.51
C ASP A 725 19.57 -1.93 19.19
N HIS A 726 20.47 -2.68 18.56
CA HIS A 726 21.05 -3.91 19.12
C HIS A 726 22.03 -3.66 20.27
N THR A 727 22.39 -2.40 20.56
CA THR A 727 23.32 -2.05 21.64
C THR A 727 22.62 -1.48 22.88
N TYR A 728 21.28 -1.51 22.90
CA TYR A 728 20.49 -0.99 24.00
C TYR A 728 20.79 -1.75 25.31
N GLY A 729 20.83 -1.03 26.44
CA GLY A 729 21.18 -1.63 27.74
C GLY A 729 22.58 -2.27 27.76
N GLY A 730 23.53 -1.78 26.97
CA GLY A 730 24.87 -2.36 26.85
C GLY A 730 24.91 -3.66 26.03
N GLY A 731 23.90 -3.91 25.20
CA GLY A 731 23.76 -5.13 24.39
C GLY A 731 22.97 -6.26 25.07
N SER A 732 22.43 -6.01 26.26
CA SER A 732 21.58 -6.97 26.99
C SER A 732 20.15 -7.07 26.44
N SER A 733 19.71 -6.08 25.67
CA SER A 733 18.37 -6.05 25.08
C SER A 733 18.38 -5.35 23.73
N ILE A 734 17.43 -5.70 22.87
CA ILE A 734 17.22 -5.04 21.59
C ILE A 734 16.04 -4.09 21.74
N ALA A 735 16.23 -2.82 21.39
CA ALA A 735 15.17 -1.82 21.40
C ALA A 735 14.79 -1.39 19.98
N VAL A 736 13.51 -1.15 19.75
CA VAL A 736 13.01 -0.46 18.56
C VAL A 736 12.76 0.99 18.93
N LEU A 737 13.48 1.89 18.29
CA LEU A 737 13.36 3.33 18.46
C LEU A 737 12.44 3.88 17.37
N LEU A 738 11.28 4.39 17.76
CA LEU A 738 10.32 5.02 16.86
C LEU A 738 10.54 6.53 16.87
N ILE A 739 10.83 7.11 15.72
CA ILE A 739 11.08 8.54 15.56
C ILE A 739 9.79 9.20 15.09
N MET A 740 9.26 10.11 15.89
CA MET A 740 7.97 10.76 15.68
C MET A 740 8.11 12.28 15.71
N GLU A 741 7.11 12.99 15.22
CA GLU A 741 7.00 14.42 15.50
C GLU A 741 6.85 14.67 17.00
N ARG A 742 7.42 15.78 17.49
CA ARG A 742 7.27 16.17 18.90
C ARG A 742 6.34 17.34 19.07
N LEU A 743 5.30 17.13 19.86
CA LEU A 743 4.37 18.14 20.31
C LEU A 743 4.83 18.81 21.62
N HIS A 744 4.12 19.86 22.04
CA HIS A 744 4.51 20.68 23.17
C HIS A 744 4.28 19.97 24.51
N ARG A 745 3.14 19.32 24.67
CA ARG A 745 2.71 18.61 25.90
C ARG A 745 1.59 17.62 25.62
N ASP A 746 1.28 16.73 26.56
CA ASP A 746 0.04 15.94 26.54
C ASP A 746 -1.16 16.74 27.08
N LEU A 747 -2.37 16.28 26.78
CA LEU A 747 -3.61 16.94 27.21
C LEU A 747 -3.78 16.91 28.73
N TYR A 748 -3.30 15.87 29.41
CA TYR A 748 -3.28 15.81 30.87
C TYR A 748 -2.53 17.01 31.47
N THR A 749 -1.34 17.31 30.95
CA THR A 749 -0.51 18.44 31.36
C THR A 749 -1.13 19.77 30.92
N GLY A 750 -1.77 19.80 29.74
CA GLY A 750 -2.52 20.95 29.27
C GLY A 750 -3.65 21.34 30.24
N LEU A 751 -4.50 20.40 30.63
CA LEU A 751 -5.59 20.65 31.58
C LEU A 751 -5.07 21.13 32.94
N LYS A 752 -3.99 20.53 33.47
CA LYS A 752 -3.36 21.02 34.71
C LYS A 752 -2.83 22.46 34.59
N ALA A 753 -2.42 22.87 33.40
CA ALA A 753 -1.94 24.22 33.13
C ALA A 753 -3.06 25.25 32.92
N GLY A 754 -4.33 24.83 32.98
CA GLY A 754 -5.48 25.75 32.91
C GLY A 754 -5.90 26.13 31.49
N LEU A 755 -6.19 25.15 30.63
CA LEU A 755 -6.77 25.41 29.30
C LEU A 755 -8.15 26.10 29.42
N SER A 756 -8.35 27.14 28.61
CA SER A 756 -9.64 27.84 28.53
C SER A 756 -10.75 26.94 27.99
N LEU A 757 -12.02 27.28 28.21
CA LEU A 757 -13.15 26.52 27.67
C LEU A 757 -13.08 26.40 26.13
N ARG A 758 -12.73 27.50 25.45
CA ARG A 758 -12.60 27.52 23.99
C ARG A 758 -11.52 26.55 23.50
N GLU A 759 -10.35 26.53 24.14
CA GLU A 759 -9.29 25.59 23.79
C GLU A 759 -9.72 24.14 24.06
N ARG A 760 -10.40 23.88 25.17
CA ARG A 760 -10.90 22.53 25.51
C ARG A 760 -11.92 22.01 24.50
N LEU A 761 -12.84 22.86 24.04
CA LEU A 761 -13.82 22.51 23.00
C LEU A 761 -13.17 22.34 21.63
N GLN A 762 -12.19 23.17 21.29
CA GLN A 762 -11.41 23.01 20.06
C GLN A 762 -10.62 21.68 20.07
N ILE A 763 -10.03 21.32 21.20
CA ILE A 763 -9.34 20.03 21.38
C ILE A 763 -10.33 18.86 21.22
N ALA A 764 -11.55 18.98 21.73
CA ALA A 764 -12.58 17.95 21.54
C ALA A 764 -12.90 17.76 20.04
N LEU A 765 -13.02 18.84 19.27
CA LEU A 765 -13.23 18.78 17.81
C LEU A 765 -12.05 18.11 17.10
N ASP A 766 -10.84 18.53 17.43
CA ASP A 766 -9.60 17.98 16.87
C ASP A 766 -9.49 16.46 17.11
N VAL A 767 -9.89 15.98 18.29
CA VAL A 767 -9.92 14.55 18.62
C VAL A 767 -11.00 13.82 17.80
N VAL A 768 -12.21 14.37 17.69
CA VAL A 768 -13.28 13.76 16.87
C VAL A 768 -12.84 13.64 15.41
N GLU A 769 -12.23 14.69 14.86
CA GLU A 769 -11.69 14.69 13.50
C GLU A 769 -10.62 13.61 13.31
N GLY A 770 -9.70 13.45 14.28
CA GLY A 770 -8.70 12.38 14.26
C GLY A 770 -9.28 10.96 14.33
N ILE A 771 -10.28 10.73 15.19
CA ILE A 771 -10.95 9.42 15.29
C ILE A 771 -11.73 9.12 14.01
N ARG A 772 -12.45 10.11 13.46
CA ARG A 772 -13.17 9.96 12.18
C ARG A 772 -12.24 9.56 11.05
N PHE A 773 -11.06 10.17 10.98
CA PHE A 773 -10.06 9.81 10.00
C PHE A 773 -9.62 8.35 10.17
N LEU A 774 -9.27 7.91 11.38
CA LEU A 774 -8.92 6.50 11.63
C LEU A 774 -10.04 5.53 11.23
N HIS A 775 -11.28 5.84 11.60
CA HIS A 775 -12.45 5.03 11.24
C HIS A 775 -12.66 4.95 9.72
N SER A 776 -12.40 6.05 8.99
CA SER A 776 -12.45 6.06 7.52
C SER A 776 -11.42 5.14 6.87
N GLN A 777 -10.30 4.87 7.57
CA GLN A 777 -9.27 3.93 7.16
C GLN A 777 -9.53 2.50 7.67
N GLY A 778 -10.69 2.24 8.29
CA GLY A 778 -11.04 0.93 8.86
C GLY A 778 -10.31 0.59 10.16
N LEU A 779 -9.69 1.56 10.83
CA LEU A 779 -8.95 1.38 12.07
C LEU A 779 -9.72 1.95 13.27
N LEU A 780 -9.59 1.30 14.43
CA LEU A 780 -10.12 1.77 15.71
C LEU A 780 -8.96 2.22 16.59
N HIS A 781 -9.06 3.24 17.44
CA HIS A 781 -7.93 3.63 18.28
C HIS A 781 -7.81 2.81 19.58
N ARG A 782 -8.93 2.61 20.28
CA ARG A 782 -9.12 1.81 21.51
C ARG A 782 -8.42 2.26 22.78
N ASP A 783 -7.46 3.17 22.70
CA ASP A 783 -6.79 3.76 23.87
C ASP A 783 -6.89 5.30 23.88
N ILE A 784 -8.06 5.85 23.52
CA ILE A 784 -8.31 7.30 23.57
C ILE A 784 -8.37 7.74 25.04
N LYS A 785 -7.44 8.60 25.45
CA LYS A 785 -7.32 9.15 26.81
C LYS A 785 -6.45 10.40 26.84
N LEU A 786 -6.48 11.12 27.96
CA LEU A 786 -5.72 12.37 28.18
C LEU A 786 -4.21 12.28 27.88
N LYS A 787 -3.57 11.12 28.08
CA LYS A 787 -2.12 10.94 27.82
C LYS A 787 -1.77 10.63 26.36
N ASN A 788 -2.75 10.18 25.57
CA ASN A 788 -2.57 9.83 24.16
C ASN A 788 -3.10 10.92 23.22
N VAL A 789 -3.50 12.06 23.77
CA VAL A 789 -3.80 13.29 23.04
C VAL A 789 -2.68 14.28 23.32
N LEU A 790 -1.91 14.61 22.29
CA LEU A 790 -0.81 15.55 22.36
C LEU A 790 -1.23 16.91 21.80
N LEU A 791 -0.68 17.98 22.36
CA LEU A 791 -1.00 19.36 22.04
C LEU A 791 0.22 20.08 21.47
N ASP A 792 0.04 20.79 20.36
CA ASP A 792 1.07 21.65 19.79
C ASP A 792 1.19 22.98 20.58
N LYS A 793 2.00 23.92 20.06
CA LYS A 793 2.20 25.22 20.72
C LYS A 793 0.95 26.11 20.68
N GLN A 794 0.01 25.82 19.80
CA GLN A 794 -1.27 26.51 19.62
C GLN A 794 -2.42 25.77 20.33
N ASN A 795 -2.11 24.75 21.13
CA ASN A 795 -3.07 23.87 21.79
C ASN A 795 -4.02 23.14 20.81
N ARG A 796 -3.59 22.90 19.57
CA ARG A 796 -4.29 21.99 18.65
C ARG A 796 -3.89 20.54 18.96
N ALA A 797 -4.85 19.64 18.88
CA ALA A 797 -4.69 18.27 19.33
C ALA A 797 -4.32 17.32 18.20
N LYS A 798 -3.45 16.36 18.53
CA LYS A 798 -3.11 15.19 17.71
C LYS A 798 -3.16 13.92 18.55
N ILE A 799 -3.70 12.86 17.98
CA ILE A 799 -3.78 11.53 18.60
C ILE A 799 -2.46 10.77 18.35
N THR A 800 -1.93 10.14 19.38
CA THR A 800 -0.71 9.31 19.35
C THR A 800 -1.00 7.89 19.86
N ASP A 801 0.00 7.00 19.77
CA ASP A 801 -0.05 5.63 20.30
C ASP A 801 -1.12 4.74 19.63
N LEU A 802 -1.03 4.64 18.30
CA LEU A 802 -1.87 3.78 17.45
C LEU A 802 -1.64 2.26 17.64
N GLY A 803 -0.93 1.85 18.69
CA GLY A 803 -0.59 0.45 18.95
C GLY A 803 -1.75 -0.46 19.30
N PHE A 804 -2.92 0.11 19.57
CA PHE A 804 -4.16 -0.63 19.79
C PHE A 804 -5.07 -0.66 18.58
N CYS A 805 -4.59 -0.26 17.40
CA CYS A 805 -5.45 -0.18 16.23
C CYS A 805 -5.92 -1.50 15.63
N LYS A 806 -5.42 -2.65 16.13
CA LYS A 806 -5.71 -3.98 15.58
C LYS A 806 -6.74 -4.76 16.39
N PRO A 807 -7.76 -5.39 15.75
CA PRO A 807 -8.74 -6.31 16.35
C PRO A 807 -8.17 -7.31 17.36
N GLU A 808 -7.04 -7.93 17.04
CA GLU A 808 -6.51 -9.09 17.77
C GLU A 808 -5.57 -8.75 18.94
N ALA A 809 -5.17 -7.48 19.10
CA ALA A 809 -4.18 -7.06 20.11
C ALA A 809 -4.61 -7.32 21.57
N MET A 810 -5.90 -7.62 21.81
CA MET A 810 -6.43 -7.95 23.14
C MET A 810 -6.40 -9.43 23.51
N MET A 811 -6.08 -10.35 22.58
CA MET A 811 -5.95 -11.78 22.90
C MET A 811 -4.72 -12.13 23.75
N SER A 812 -3.89 -11.13 24.10
CA SER A 812 -2.73 -11.31 24.99
C SER A 812 -3.06 -11.20 26.50
N GLY A 813 -4.34 -11.11 26.88
CA GLY A 813 -4.77 -11.26 28.28
C GLY A 813 -4.32 -10.17 29.26
N SER A 814 -3.74 -9.06 28.78
CA SER A 814 -3.47 -7.89 29.61
C SER A 814 -4.64 -6.91 29.49
N ILE A 815 -5.25 -6.58 30.63
CA ILE A 815 -6.23 -5.49 30.75
C ILE A 815 -5.48 -4.18 30.45
N VAL A 816 -5.53 -3.75 29.19
CA VAL A 816 -4.81 -2.57 28.70
C VAL A 816 -5.75 -1.36 28.66
N GLY A 817 -5.35 -0.29 29.35
CA GLY A 817 -6.08 0.98 29.41
C GLY A 817 -6.25 1.48 30.84
N THR A 818 -6.73 2.72 31.00
CA THR A 818 -7.36 3.13 32.25
C THR A 818 -8.81 2.64 32.16
N PRO A 819 -9.28 1.69 33.00
CA PRO A 819 -10.54 0.97 32.79
C PRO A 819 -11.76 1.84 32.51
N ILE A 820 -11.78 3.08 33.02
CA ILE A 820 -12.86 4.05 32.83
C ILE A 820 -13.07 4.48 31.36
N HIS A 821 -12.03 4.48 30.53
CA HIS A 821 -12.12 4.85 29.10
C HIS A 821 -12.43 3.64 28.20
N MET A 822 -12.40 2.42 28.74
CA MET A 822 -12.62 1.20 27.97
C MET A 822 -14.12 0.89 27.89
N ALA A 823 -14.63 0.72 26.67
CA ALA A 823 -16.01 0.32 26.46
C ALA A 823 -16.27 -1.09 27.04
N PRO A 824 -17.41 -1.34 27.70
CA PRO A 824 -17.71 -2.63 28.35
C PRO A 824 -17.59 -3.86 27.42
N GLU A 825 -18.01 -3.71 26.18
CA GLU A 825 -18.07 -4.76 25.16
C GLU A 825 -16.70 -5.14 24.59
N LEU A 826 -15.67 -4.33 24.81
CA LEU A 826 -14.33 -4.55 24.25
C LEU A 826 -13.74 -5.92 24.67
N PHE A 827 -14.09 -6.42 25.86
CA PHE A 827 -13.65 -7.72 26.38
C PHE A 827 -14.46 -8.92 25.88
N THR A 828 -15.59 -8.70 25.21
CA THR A 828 -16.38 -9.77 24.61
C THR A 828 -15.78 -10.28 23.31
N GLY A 829 -14.80 -9.55 22.75
CA GLY A 829 -14.23 -9.81 21.43
C GLY A 829 -15.13 -9.40 20.26
N LYS A 830 -16.38 -8.99 20.53
CA LYS A 830 -17.35 -8.51 19.54
C LYS A 830 -17.64 -7.03 19.76
N TYR A 831 -17.05 -6.18 18.93
CA TYR A 831 -17.20 -4.73 19.01
C TYR A 831 -16.93 -4.09 17.65
N ASP A 832 -17.37 -2.84 17.50
CA ASP A 832 -17.19 -2.03 16.29
C ASP A 832 -16.57 -0.66 16.64
N ASN A 833 -16.73 0.32 15.75
CA ASN A 833 -16.19 1.66 15.91
C ASN A 833 -16.79 2.48 17.06
N SER A 834 -17.91 2.04 17.63
CA SER A 834 -18.57 2.70 18.75
C SER A 834 -17.75 2.68 20.05
N VAL A 835 -16.71 1.83 20.16
CA VAL A 835 -15.82 1.79 21.33
C VAL A 835 -14.99 3.07 21.49
N ASP A 836 -14.58 3.68 20.38
CA ASP A 836 -13.85 4.96 20.40
C ASP A 836 -14.79 6.13 20.71
N VAL A 837 -16.08 6.02 20.34
CA VAL A 837 -17.12 6.99 20.70
C VAL A 837 -17.35 6.99 22.21
N TYR A 838 -17.38 5.81 22.84
CA TYR A 838 -17.42 5.67 24.29
C TYR A 838 -16.22 6.34 24.95
N ALA A 839 -15.01 6.04 24.48
CA ALA A 839 -13.78 6.59 25.03
C ALA A 839 -13.73 8.12 24.87
N PHE A 840 -14.24 8.64 23.74
CA PHE A 840 -14.42 10.08 23.52
C PHE A 840 -15.40 10.70 24.51
N GLY A 841 -16.55 10.06 24.81
CA GLY A 841 -17.50 10.56 25.81
C GLY A 841 -16.86 10.76 27.19
N ILE A 842 -16.04 9.80 27.63
CA ILE A 842 -15.27 9.89 28.88
C ILE A 842 -14.20 10.98 28.80
N LEU A 843 -13.48 11.10 27.68
CA LEU A 843 -12.51 12.16 27.45
C LEU A 843 -13.17 13.56 27.49
N PHE A 844 -14.36 13.68 26.89
CA PHE A 844 -15.10 14.93 26.80
C PHE A 844 -15.58 15.39 28.17
N TRP A 845 -15.90 14.48 29.09
CA TRP A 845 -16.15 14.81 30.50
C TRP A 845 -14.95 15.54 31.12
N TYR A 846 -13.72 15.04 30.94
CA TYR A 846 -12.51 15.74 31.43
C TYR A 846 -12.31 17.11 30.77
N LEU A 847 -12.60 17.20 29.47
CA LEU A 847 -12.54 18.47 28.75
C LEU A 847 -13.59 19.47 29.26
N CYS A 848 -14.77 19.05 29.72
CA CYS A 848 -15.75 19.95 30.31
C CYS A 848 -15.46 20.31 31.77
N THR A 849 -14.93 19.38 32.58
CA THR A 849 -14.48 19.73 33.95
C THR A 849 -13.28 20.67 33.95
N GLY A 850 -12.39 20.56 32.96
CA GLY A 850 -11.13 21.32 32.93
C GLY A 850 -10.13 20.82 33.97
N SER A 851 -10.37 19.62 34.50
CA SER A 851 -9.61 19.01 35.59
C SER A 851 -9.11 17.64 35.16
N VAL A 852 -8.13 17.11 35.89
CA VAL A 852 -7.64 15.74 35.73
C VAL A 852 -7.95 14.86 36.95
N LYS A 853 -8.79 15.36 37.86
CA LYS A 853 -9.28 14.60 39.01
C LYS A 853 -10.15 13.45 38.54
N LEU A 854 -9.99 12.28 39.16
CA LEU A 854 -10.82 11.13 38.87
C LEU A 854 -12.28 11.44 39.28
N PRO A 855 -13.30 11.02 38.50
CA PRO A 855 -14.69 11.19 38.90
C PRO A 855 -14.97 10.50 40.25
N GLU A 856 -15.84 11.10 41.07
CA GLU A 856 -16.18 10.59 42.41
C GLU A 856 -16.73 9.16 42.34
N ALA A 857 -17.47 8.83 41.28
CA ALA A 857 -17.97 7.49 41.00
C ALA A 857 -16.88 6.40 40.96
N PHE A 858 -15.63 6.79 40.73
CA PHE A 858 -14.47 5.92 40.57
C PHE A 858 -13.38 6.14 41.62
N GLU A 859 -13.42 7.25 42.37
CA GLU A 859 -12.39 7.63 43.35
C GLU A 859 -12.22 6.58 44.48
N LYS A 860 -13.31 5.91 44.85
CA LYS A 860 -13.32 4.90 45.92
C LYS A 860 -12.84 3.51 45.48
N CYS A 861 -12.55 3.30 44.20
CA CYS A 861 -12.10 2.01 43.70
C CYS A 861 -10.61 1.80 44.03
N SER A 862 -10.29 0.75 44.79
CA SER A 862 -8.91 0.48 45.24
C SER A 862 -8.08 -0.34 44.24
N SER A 863 -8.70 -0.90 43.20
CA SER A 863 -8.01 -1.65 42.15
C SER A 863 -8.59 -1.42 40.76
N LYS A 864 -7.79 -1.76 39.72
CA LYS A 864 -8.24 -1.74 38.31
C LYS A 864 -9.43 -2.67 38.07
N ASP A 865 -9.45 -3.83 38.73
CA ASP A 865 -10.54 -4.80 38.59
C ASP A 865 -11.85 -4.29 39.21
N GLN A 866 -11.77 -3.56 40.33
CA GLN A 866 -12.93 -2.91 40.92
C GLN A 866 -13.48 -1.78 40.03
N LEU A 867 -12.61 -0.92 39.49
CA LEU A 867 -13.00 0.10 38.51
C LEU A 867 -13.74 -0.54 37.34
N TRP A 868 -13.17 -1.60 36.78
CA TRP A 868 -13.75 -2.32 35.66
C TRP A 868 -15.13 -2.93 35.98
N ASN A 869 -15.24 -3.63 37.12
CA ASN A 869 -16.52 -4.21 37.54
C ASN A 869 -17.61 -3.15 37.70
N ASN A 870 -17.25 -1.95 38.16
CA ASN A 870 -18.20 -0.84 38.26
C ASN A 870 -18.59 -0.31 36.87
N VAL A 871 -17.64 -0.13 35.95
CA VAL A 871 -17.92 0.26 34.55
C VAL A 871 -18.86 -0.74 33.87
N LYS A 872 -18.62 -2.04 34.06
CA LYS A 872 -19.46 -3.13 33.53
C LYS A 872 -20.86 -3.15 34.12
N LYS A 873 -21.02 -2.73 35.38
CA LYS A 873 -22.33 -2.54 36.03
C LYS A 873 -23.05 -1.25 35.61
N GLY A 874 -22.45 -0.46 34.71
CA GLY A 874 -23.05 0.78 34.20
C GLY A 874 -22.63 2.04 34.95
N ALA A 875 -21.64 1.98 35.85
CA ALA A 875 -21.12 3.19 36.50
C ALA A 875 -20.50 4.14 35.45
N ARG A 876 -20.83 5.42 35.56
CA ARG A 876 -20.35 6.50 34.69
C ARG A 876 -19.93 7.71 35.56
N PRO A 877 -19.11 8.63 35.04
CA PRO A 877 -18.81 9.89 35.71
C PRO A 877 -20.08 10.68 36.08
N GLU A 878 -20.04 11.38 37.20
CA GLU A 878 -21.11 12.22 37.70
C GLU A 878 -21.34 13.49 36.85
N ARG A 879 -22.56 14.01 36.86
CA ARG A 879 -22.88 15.33 36.30
C ARG A 879 -22.47 16.42 37.28
N LEU A 880 -21.59 17.33 36.87
CA LEU A 880 -21.22 18.49 37.70
C LEU A 880 -22.18 19.67 37.47
N PRO A 881 -22.45 20.51 38.49
CA PRO A 881 -23.34 21.67 38.35
C PRO A 881 -22.92 22.69 37.29
N SER A 882 -21.61 22.75 36.99
CA SER A 882 -21.05 23.67 36.00
C SER A 882 -21.18 23.19 34.55
N PHE A 883 -21.78 22.02 34.32
CA PHE A 883 -21.92 21.46 32.98
C PHE A 883 -23.10 22.06 32.25
N ASP A 884 -22.82 22.52 31.03
CA ASP A 884 -23.83 22.85 30.04
C ASP A 884 -24.69 21.62 29.69
N GLU A 885 -25.97 21.84 29.47
CA GLU A 885 -26.95 20.78 29.21
C GLU A 885 -26.65 20.01 27.93
N GLU A 886 -26.32 20.70 26.83
CA GLU A 886 -26.03 20.04 25.55
C GLU A 886 -24.70 19.28 25.62
N CYS A 887 -23.70 19.81 26.34
CA CYS A 887 -22.47 19.07 26.63
C CYS A 887 -22.76 17.76 27.36
N TRP A 888 -23.59 17.79 28.40
CA TRP A 888 -23.95 16.61 29.19
C TRP A 888 -24.72 15.57 28.36
N GLN A 889 -25.73 16.00 27.61
CA GLN A 889 -26.49 15.12 26.73
C GLN A 889 -25.61 14.44 25.68
N LEU A 890 -24.65 15.18 25.10
CA LEU A 890 -23.71 14.62 24.14
C LEU A 890 -22.79 13.57 24.78
N MET A 891 -22.29 13.81 26.01
CA MET A 891 -21.51 12.82 26.77
C MET A 891 -22.33 11.56 27.03
N GLU A 892 -23.58 11.71 27.47
CA GLU A 892 -24.49 10.60 27.77
C GLU A 892 -24.79 9.74 26.55
N ALA A 893 -25.03 10.38 25.40
CA ALA A 893 -25.18 9.68 24.14
C ALA A 893 -23.90 8.90 23.76
N CYS A 894 -22.72 9.51 23.94
CA CYS A 894 -21.45 8.88 23.55
C CYS A 894 -21.10 7.66 24.40
N TRP A 895 -21.38 7.65 25.70
CA TRP A 895 -21.02 6.53 26.60
C TRP A 895 -22.18 5.58 26.94
N ASN A 896 -23.21 5.55 26.08
CA ASN A 896 -24.38 4.70 26.24
C ASN A 896 -23.98 3.22 26.44
N GLY A 897 -24.70 2.52 27.33
CA GLY A 897 -24.47 1.11 27.63
C GLY A 897 -24.69 0.20 26.43
N ASP A 898 -25.63 0.55 25.54
CA ASP A 898 -25.83 -0.13 24.27
C ASP A 898 -24.94 0.52 23.18
N PRO A 899 -23.97 -0.22 22.59
CA PRO A 899 -23.11 0.29 21.52
C PRO A 899 -23.87 0.81 20.30
N SER A 900 -25.02 0.20 19.97
CA SER A 900 -25.83 0.56 18.80
C SER A 900 -26.56 1.91 18.95
N GLN A 901 -26.74 2.37 20.19
CA GLN A 901 -27.40 3.65 20.50
C GLN A 901 -26.41 4.82 20.56
N ARG A 902 -25.10 4.56 20.45
CA ARG A 902 -24.09 5.62 20.46
C ARG A 902 -24.12 6.38 19.12
N PRO A 903 -24.01 7.72 19.13
CA PRO A 903 -24.05 8.50 17.91
C PRO A 903 -22.82 8.22 17.05
N LEU A 904 -23.00 8.25 15.72
CA LEU A 904 -21.88 8.27 14.80
C LEU A 904 -21.10 9.58 14.98
N LEU A 905 -19.77 9.52 14.83
CA LEU A 905 -18.92 10.73 14.92
C LEU A 905 -19.31 11.81 13.90
N GLY A 906 -19.96 11.41 12.80
CA GLY A 906 -20.60 12.30 11.82
C GLY A 906 -21.66 13.23 12.38
N ILE A 907 -22.28 12.85 13.50
CA ILE A 907 -23.32 13.61 14.22
C ILE A 907 -22.69 14.34 15.42
N VAL A 908 -21.73 13.71 16.09
CA VAL A 908 -21.01 14.28 17.24
C VAL A 908 -20.28 15.58 16.87
N GLU A 909 -19.59 15.60 15.73
CA GLU A 909 -18.82 16.77 15.31
C GLU A 909 -19.68 18.03 15.08
N PRO A 910 -20.76 18.01 14.26
CA PRO A 910 -21.64 19.19 14.11
C PRO A 910 -22.27 19.64 15.44
N SER A 911 -22.64 18.70 16.30
CA SER A 911 -23.22 18.99 17.61
C SER A 911 -22.23 19.75 18.49
N LEU A 912 -20.97 19.28 18.53
CA LEU A 912 -19.89 19.90 19.28
C LEU A 912 -19.50 21.28 18.70
N GLN A 913 -19.53 21.45 17.38
CA GLN A 913 -19.32 22.75 16.74
C GLN A 913 -20.40 23.76 17.15
N SER A 914 -21.68 23.34 17.15
CA SER A 914 -22.81 24.17 17.60
C SER A 914 -22.64 24.60 19.07
N ILE A 915 -22.31 23.64 19.95
CA ILE A 915 -22.03 23.89 21.37
C ILE A 915 -20.89 24.91 21.53
N MET A 916 -19.79 24.73 20.80
CA MET A 916 -18.65 25.64 20.86
C MET A 916 -19.01 27.06 20.43
N VAL A 917 -19.74 27.21 19.32
CA VAL A 917 -20.21 28.51 18.82
C VAL A 917 -21.08 29.18 19.88
N ARG A 918 -22.06 28.47 20.44
CA ARG A 918 -22.96 29.00 21.48
C ARG A 918 -22.20 29.43 22.73
N LEU A 919 -21.38 28.54 23.30
CA LEU A 919 -20.69 28.80 24.57
C LEU A 919 -19.56 29.82 24.46
N CYS A 920 -18.89 29.92 23.31
CA CYS A 920 -17.75 30.83 23.14
C CYS A 920 -18.12 32.20 22.54
N ASN A 921 -19.22 32.32 21.79
CA ASN A 921 -19.63 33.61 21.22
C ASN A 921 -20.55 34.41 22.16
N CYS A 922 -21.31 33.77 23.06
CA CYS A 922 -22.06 34.51 24.10
C CYS A 922 -21.13 35.20 25.12
N SER A 923 -19.86 34.78 25.23
CA SER A 923 -18.90 35.38 26.16
C SER A 923 -18.30 36.71 25.67
N SER A 924 -18.37 37.02 24.38
CA SER A 924 -17.88 38.29 23.83
C SER A 924 -18.86 39.45 24.02
N ASP A 925 -20.17 39.18 24.04
CA ASP A 925 -21.20 40.23 24.18
C ASP A 925 -21.45 40.66 25.64
N GLN A 926 -21.02 39.86 26.63
CA GLN A 926 -21.13 40.25 28.05
C GLN A 926 -19.96 41.13 28.55
N LYS A 927 -18.85 41.21 27.80
CA LYS A 927 -17.73 42.11 28.14
C LYS A 927 -17.93 43.54 27.65
N SER A 928 -18.85 43.79 26.71
CA SER A 928 -19.20 45.15 26.26
C SER A 928 -20.29 45.81 27.13
N SER A 929 -21.12 45.04 27.84
CA SER A 929 -22.22 45.59 28.65
C SER A 929 -21.87 45.93 30.10
N SER A 930 -20.65 45.62 30.56
CA SER A 930 -20.22 45.85 31.95
C SER A 930 -19.42 47.15 32.17
N LEU A 931 -19.33 48.01 31.15
CA LEU A 931 -18.63 49.32 31.22
C LEU A 931 -19.57 50.54 31.23
N GLU A 932 -20.90 50.36 31.21
CA GLU A 932 -21.85 51.50 31.17
C GLU A 932 -22.59 51.78 32.50
N ASP A 933 -22.49 50.92 33.52
CA ASP A 933 -23.14 51.16 34.82
C ASP A 933 -22.10 51.40 35.94
N SER A 934 -21.46 52.58 35.92
CA SER A 934 -20.92 53.24 37.13
C SER A 934 -20.64 54.71 36.84
N ASN A 935 -21.68 55.53 36.99
CA ASN A 935 -21.60 56.97 37.29
C ASN A 935 -22.16 57.19 38.69
#